data_AF-A0A8S1S694-F1
#
_entry.id   AF-A0A8S1S694-F1
#
_cell.length_a   1.000
_cell.length_b   1.000
_cell.length_c   1.000
_cell.angle_alpha   90.00
_cell.angle_beta   90.00
_cell.angle_gamma   90.00
#
_symmetry.space_group_name_H-M   'P 1'
#
loop_
_entity.id
_entity.type
_entity.pdbx_description
1 polymer ?
#
loop_
_entity_poly.entity_id
_entity_poly.type
_entity_poly.pdbx_seq_one_letter_code
_entity_poly.pdbx_strand_id
1 'polypeptide(L)'
;MSRKSTQVLIKGVILSEARGKFKKCQICQKEFGIFHKEHQCKRCRRAVCQNCANHHGPVLGDAGYSKQSHRICNTCKEESESIKKFIEQYKIGIGKDTFSLDWLKSSGLTVDIAKKEYEFAQKENDRAKDKGEFIKMKQELQLAMIDFWLNLTYSFREFLFNLMKDIELDLLQQQICRVLGALLLQYPEIGYGSDQVMITIFLLCFCSEASAFIILTILYSDIIPSYLYPLNLRKTPYDYQHEIDQVLQVLEQGFKIKQQELQNIKPFIRTRIPRYALTLGINLFQFQTSFYMINLILLGPKTGYDNFIKCLAVSFYQQFEDIKTFINSQEDAEAQILRNVKSTQCEKDFSITKVIIFIPHKRVTQSVVIQRSNEKKPSNQIQPEHNKDVKVEIQIKTNQNMSENAAVQDKGFQEQRRKSVEVKTTPEVDEEKTNLKLYIEKIEETLMTKHKLVTELQNRIKELQNQAPQFNNNNSDVDKQLLEANEQLRKRIQEYETQISQLEEQNKYSNKLQEDAQETVISIQKSNKELEQQLENSLRTNKDLYLQIKDLKNQSPQLQTPSPLTPQREKNFQINIALVQKKNEEQLQQQIDQEQQRIVQLEFQMNQLNKELLGLQQLNQDKLKIIGNLEVRLIELDSTKRENEKLTLEIATLFKKIEHHELVIIQQQEEIDDLKDKYDKLTKQHEIQSEELDQVRIEKRQNLEEYDRKENELLLIIEDLKNRLTEMTKQYQTTSDQLNQSLDHNNQMQNLVQEKDETIQLLEAGIAKGVKKIAEIEANHHKQKEDDRKKIEELNQIIEQNNQQIKNLEDNIAEKDAKLEEHKKEFKALKIIFVTLEEKWTKLDNDHKDLSGQHQRLIAECEEWKRKFNEVDGEHQGLKEKYRLIIIEYEKVKENTNEKMNELKSQNDDLHRKLKALEDKHQLLQNQHQALLDRLEKETQNHIKKVGELDLIIIGLEKKAHEYKTLSENQKLEIDNLQAIIKELEGKIAQAEKDQQHRHQQLLVQITQHLEKVTKLENRNSKLELDILELEKRIQELILYNQDYKNEIIKQDEKITILIKEGQTKESEIIKLIEVIEKQKLDLIDYEKIIRELRQRIQELELIIIEKDKKIVEQEKSIKKLQTLLVQFKTLSEEMASIN
;
A
#
# COMPACT_ATOMS: atom_id res chain seq x y z
N MET A 1 -17.75 43.06 -35.80
CA MET A 1 -16.58 43.01 -34.91
C MET A 1 -16.15 41.56 -34.76
N SER A 2 -15.07 41.15 -35.44
CA SER A 2 -14.46 39.83 -35.28
C SER A 2 -13.92 39.72 -33.85
N ARG A 3 -14.58 38.94 -32.98
CA ARG A 3 -13.99 38.57 -31.69
C ARG A 3 -12.75 37.76 -32.01
N LYS A 4 -11.57 38.37 -31.90
CA LYS A 4 -10.30 37.63 -31.89
C LYS A 4 -10.49 36.51 -30.87
N SER A 5 -10.53 35.27 -31.35
CA SER A 5 -10.65 34.07 -30.52
C SER A 5 -9.54 34.11 -29.50
N THR A 6 -9.86 34.47 -28.25
CA THR A 6 -8.91 34.42 -27.14
C THR A 6 -8.38 32.99 -27.07
N GLN A 7 -7.07 32.83 -27.19
CA GLN A 7 -6.44 31.51 -27.22
C GLN A 7 -6.64 30.86 -25.85
N VAL A 8 -7.40 29.77 -25.80
CA VAL A 8 -7.63 29.01 -24.58
C VAL A 8 -6.30 28.39 -24.13
N LEU A 9 -5.83 28.78 -22.95
CA LEU A 9 -4.54 28.38 -22.38
C LEU A 9 -4.58 26.97 -21.80
N ILE A 10 -5.74 26.55 -21.27
CA ILE A 10 -5.94 25.22 -20.67
C ILE A 10 -7.05 24.49 -21.40
N LYS A 11 -6.70 23.41 -22.09
CA LYS A 11 -7.64 22.67 -22.92
C LYS A 11 -8.38 21.62 -22.09
N GLY A 12 -9.72 21.69 -22.07
CA GLY A 12 -10.63 20.70 -21.45
C GLY A 12 -11.25 19.73 -22.46
N VAL A 13 -11.71 18.56 -22.03
CA VAL A 13 -12.43 17.63 -22.93
C VAL A 13 -13.82 18.21 -23.19
N ILE A 14 -14.10 18.50 -24.45
CA ILE A 14 -15.39 19.10 -24.85
C ILE A 14 -16.44 17.99 -24.90
N LEU A 15 -17.53 18.16 -24.15
CA LEU A 15 -18.66 17.24 -24.16
C LEU A 15 -19.80 17.83 -24.99
N SER A 16 -20.20 17.13 -26.06
CA SER A 16 -21.34 17.55 -26.88
C SER A 16 -22.62 17.70 -26.04
N GLU A 17 -23.27 18.86 -26.15
CA GLU A 17 -24.56 19.11 -25.46
C GLU A 17 -25.77 18.57 -26.23
N ALA A 18 -25.58 18.08 -27.46
CA ALA A 18 -26.67 17.67 -28.34
C ALA A 18 -27.50 16.51 -27.75
N ARG A 19 -28.82 16.69 -27.71
CA ARG A 19 -29.81 15.66 -27.35
C ARG A 19 -30.42 15.02 -28.60
N GLY A 20 -30.93 13.80 -28.50
CA GLY A 20 -31.73 13.18 -29.57
C GLY A 20 -30.90 12.59 -30.71
N LYS A 21 -29.57 12.54 -30.57
CA LYS A 21 -28.67 12.02 -31.61
C LYS A 21 -28.36 10.54 -31.44
N PHE A 22 -28.53 10.00 -30.24
CA PHE A 22 -28.13 8.62 -29.94
C PHE A 22 -29.30 7.68 -30.13
N LYS A 23 -29.06 6.53 -30.78
CA LYS A 23 -30.08 5.47 -30.96
C LYS A 23 -30.11 4.48 -29.80
N LYS A 24 -29.05 4.44 -28.98
CA LYS A 24 -28.85 3.47 -27.90
C LYS A 24 -28.36 4.16 -26.64
N CYS A 25 -28.72 3.62 -25.48
CA CYS A 25 -28.18 4.02 -24.19
C CYS A 25 -26.67 3.76 -24.16
N GLN A 26 -25.87 4.78 -23.86
CA GLN A 26 -24.41 4.68 -23.83
C GLN A 26 -23.85 3.90 -22.63
N ILE A 27 -24.73 3.31 -21.79
CA ILE A 27 -24.33 2.47 -20.66
C ILE A 27 -24.76 1.03 -20.92
N CYS A 28 -26.07 0.76 -21.03
CA CYS A 28 -26.59 -0.61 -21.23
C CYS A 28 -26.79 -1.01 -22.70
N GLN A 29 -26.49 -0.14 -23.65
CA GLN A 29 -26.63 -0.34 -25.10
C GLN A 29 -28.06 -0.67 -25.61
N LYS A 30 -29.07 -0.61 -24.74
CA LYS A 30 -30.49 -0.76 -25.12
C LYS A 30 -30.92 0.38 -26.04
N GLU A 31 -31.64 0.03 -27.11
CA GLU A 31 -32.18 1.00 -28.07
C GLU A 31 -33.22 1.93 -27.43
N PHE A 32 -33.16 3.20 -27.80
CA PHE A 32 -34.19 4.16 -27.44
C PHE A 32 -35.40 3.98 -28.37
N GLY A 33 -36.59 4.09 -27.80
CA GLY A 33 -37.85 3.94 -28.51
C GLY A 33 -39.02 4.52 -27.70
N ILE A 34 -40.25 4.23 -28.11
CA ILE A 34 -41.46 4.76 -27.46
C ILE A 34 -41.50 4.39 -25.96
N PHE A 35 -41.10 3.14 -25.64
CA PHE A 35 -41.07 2.62 -24.27
C PHE A 35 -39.76 2.92 -23.52
N HIS A 36 -38.69 3.27 -24.23
CA HIS A 36 -37.37 3.52 -23.66
C HIS A 36 -36.90 4.91 -24.11
N LYS A 37 -37.39 5.95 -23.42
CA LYS A 37 -37.04 7.33 -23.76
C LYS A 37 -35.57 7.62 -23.48
N GLU A 38 -34.95 8.42 -24.36
CA GLU A 38 -33.62 8.98 -24.13
C GLU A 38 -33.69 10.01 -23.00
N HIS A 39 -32.81 9.87 -22.01
CA HIS A 39 -32.50 10.89 -21.02
C HIS A 39 -31.05 11.32 -21.17
N GLN A 40 -30.71 12.52 -20.68
CA GLN A 40 -29.34 13.02 -20.67
C GLN A 40 -28.85 13.14 -19.22
N CYS A 41 -27.73 12.49 -18.90
CA CYS A 41 -27.03 12.71 -17.63
C CYS A 41 -26.55 14.16 -17.58
N LYS A 42 -26.96 14.94 -16.56
CA LYS A 42 -26.55 16.36 -16.48
C LYS A 42 -25.08 16.56 -16.12
N ARG A 43 -24.44 15.56 -15.50
CA ARG A 43 -23.02 15.58 -15.13
C ARG A 43 -22.09 15.28 -16.33
N CYS A 44 -22.15 14.06 -16.90
CA CYS A 44 -21.26 13.66 -18.00
C CYS A 44 -21.84 13.78 -19.42
N ARG A 45 -23.08 14.28 -19.55
CA ARG A 45 -23.81 14.47 -20.82
C ARG A 45 -24.08 13.21 -21.64
N ARG A 46 -23.88 12.00 -21.08
CA ARG A 46 -24.27 10.74 -21.72
C ARG A 46 -25.77 10.66 -22.01
N ALA A 47 -26.13 10.07 -23.14
CA ALA A 47 -27.48 9.61 -23.44
C ALA A 47 -27.73 8.26 -22.74
N VAL A 48 -28.72 8.23 -21.84
CA VAL A 48 -28.98 7.14 -20.90
C VAL A 48 -30.47 6.80 -20.84
N CYS A 49 -30.80 5.53 -20.62
CA CYS A 49 -32.19 5.12 -20.36
C CYS A 49 -32.56 5.41 -18.90
N GLN A 50 -33.85 5.31 -18.57
CA GLN A 50 -34.36 5.58 -17.22
C GLN A 50 -33.69 4.72 -16.15
N ASN A 51 -33.42 3.44 -16.43
CA ASN A 51 -32.79 2.52 -15.47
C ASN A 51 -31.31 2.83 -15.22
N CYS A 52 -30.61 3.36 -16.22
CA CYS A 52 -29.20 3.76 -16.09
C CYS A 52 -29.01 5.16 -15.48
N ALA A 53 -30.11 5.86 -15.18
CA ALA A 53 -30.12 7.20 -14.61
C ALA A 53 -31.36 7.39 -13.73
N ASN A 54 -31.59 6.44 -12.82
CA ASN A 54 -32.69 6.46 -11.85
C ASN A 54 -32.38 7.39 -10.65
N HIS A 55 -31.20 8.00 -10.61
CA HIS A 55 -30.76 8.87 -9.53
C HIS A 55 -30.83 10.35 -9.92
N HIS A 56 -31.18 11.19 -8.93
CA HIS A 56 -31.11 12.64 -9.04
C HIS A 56 -30.16 13.15 -7.96
N GLY A 57 -29.22 14.00 -8.33
CA GLY A 57 -28.25 14.60 -7.42
C GLY A 57 -27.90 16.02 -7.84
N PRO A 58 -27.29 16.81 -6.94
CA PRO A 58 -26.77 18.12 -7.29
C PRO A 58 -25.67 17.95 -8.36
N VAL A 59 -25.72 18.77 -9.40
CA VAL A 59 -24.69 18.82 -10.44
C VAL A 59 -23.99 20.17 -10.35
N LEU A 60 -22.67 20.14 -10.43
CA LEU A 60 -21.84 21.31 -10.39
C LEU A 60 -21.84 22.01 -11.75
N GLY A 61 -22.45 23.20 -11.82
CA GLY A 61 -22.42 24.09 -12.97
C GLY A 61 -21.33 25.16 -12.84
N ASP A 62 -21.37 26.17 -13.71
CA ASP A 62 -20.38 27.28 -13.68
C ASP A 62 -20.56 28.20 -12.47
N ALA A 63 -21.75 28.25 -11.89
CA ALA A 63 -22.08 29.03 -10.68
C ALA A 63 -22.05 28.18 -9.38
N GLY A 64 -21.36 27.03 -9.39
CA GLY A 64 -21.36 26.08 -8.27
C GLY A 64 -22.47 25.04 -8.35
N TYR A 65 -22.81 24.41 -7.22
CA TYR A 65 -23.85 23.37 -7.19
C TYR A 65 -25.20 23.97 -7.59
N SER A 66 -25.86 23.35 -8.58
CA SER A 66 -27.24 23.70 -8.88
C SER A 66 -28.11 23.45 -7.63
N LYS A 67 -28.92 24.45 -7.26
CA LYS A 67 -29.92 24.31 -6.18
C LYS A 67 -30.94 23.21 -6.49
N GLN A 68 -31.14 22.88 -7.77
CA GLN A 68 -32.04 21.84 -8.21
C GLN A 68 -31.29 20.51 -8.33
N SER A 69 -31.93 19.42 -7.89
CA SER A 69 -31.45 18.07 -8.11
C SER A 69 -31.67 17.67 -9.57
N HIS A 70 -30.62 17.21 -10.24
CA HIS A 70 -30.63 16.86 -11.66
C HIS A 70 -30.43 15.37 -11.85
N ARG A 71 -30.99 14.83 -12.94
CA ARG A 71 -30.79 13.43 -13.31
C ARG A 71 -29.31 13.16 -13.63
N ILE A 72 -28.74 12.17 -12.96
CA ILE A 72 -27.37 11.69 -13.17
C ILE A 72 -27.38 10.19 -13.47
N CYS A 73 -26.44 9.74 -14.30
CA CYS A 73 -26.29 8.31 -14.60
C CYS A 73 -25.65 7.55 -13.43
N ASN A 74 -25.87 6.25 -13.37
CA ASN A 74 -25.37 5.40 -12.27
C ASN A 74 -23.85 5.47 -12.13
N THR A 75 -23.12 5.42 -13.26
CA THR A 75 -21.66 5.60 -13.28
C THR A 75 -21.22 6.94 -12.70
N CYS A 76 -21.95 8.02 -13.00
CA CYS A 76 -21.62 9.34 -12.46
C CYS A 76 -21.90 9.42 -10.96
N LYS A 77 -22.96 8.77 -10.48
CA LYS A 77 -23.29 8.72 -9.05
C LYS A 77 -22.21 7.97 -8.28
N GLU A 78 -21.86 6.76 -8.73
CA GLU A 78 -20.81 5.93 -8.12
C GLU A 78 -19.49 6.68 -8.02
N GLU A 79 -19.08 7.36 -9.09
CA GLU A 79 -17.86 8.17 -9.12
C GLU A 79 -17.94 9.37 -8.15
N SER A 80 -19.05 10.10 -8.12
CA SER A 80 -19.24 11.22 -7.19
C SER A 80 -19.17 10.77 -5.72
N GLU A 81 -19.77 9.62 -5.39
CA GLU A 81 -19.68 9.02 -4.06
C GLU A 81 -18.24 8.57 -3.75
N SER A 82 -17.56 7.99 -4.73
CA SER A 82 -16.18 7.55 -4.56
C SER A 82 -15.20 8.72 -4.38
N ILE A 83 -15.41 9.85 -5.05
CA ILE A 83 -14.63 11.09 -4.85
C ILE A 83 -14.77 11.58 -3.41
N LYS A 84 -16.00 11.64 -2.89
CA LYS A 84 -16.25 12.08 -1.51
C LYS A 84 -15.59 11.16 -0.50
N LYS A 85 -15.79 9.84 -0.64
CA LYS A 85 -15.13 8.83 0.19
C LYS A 85 -13.62 8.95 0.13
N PHE A 86 -13.04 9.18 -1.05
CA PHE A 86 -11.60 9.33 -1.21
C PHE A 86 -11.05 10.56 -0.46
N ILE A 87 -11.73 11.72 -0.57
CA ILE A 87 -11.34 12.93 0.18
C ILE A 87 -11.44 12.70 1.69
N GLU A 88 -12.55 12.12 2.17
CA GLU A 88 -12.79 11.87 3.60
C GLU A 88 -11.82 10.84 4.18
N GLN A 89 -11.64 9.70 3.50
CA GLN A 89 -10.78 8.59 3.94
C GLN A 89 -9.32 9.02 4.12
N TYR A 90 -8.79 9.77 3.16
CA TYR A 90 -7.38 10.20 3.16
C TYR A 90 -7.18 11.61 3.73
N LYS A 91 -8.24 12.23 4.27
CA LYS A 91 -8.22 13.59 4.85
C LYS A 91 -7.57 14.62 3.92
N ILE A 92 -7.91 14.53 2.63
CA ILE A 92 -7.31 15.32 1.57
C ILE A 92 -7.71 16.80 1.74
N GLY A 93 -6.75 17.69 1.57
CA GLY A 93 -6.96 19.13 1.68
C GLY A 93 -5.87 19.90 0.96
N ILE A 94 -6.23 21.03 0.37
CA ILE A 94 -5.26 21.87 -0.34
C ILE A 94 -4.19 22.39 0.63
N GLY A 95 -2.93 22.26 0.24
CA GLY A 95 -1.79 22.66 1.05
C GLY A 95 -1.46 21.70 2.21
N LYS A 96 -2.03 20.49 2.23
CA LYS A 96 -1.77 19.48 3.27
C LYS A 96 -1.03 18.29 2.68
N ASP A 97 0.05 17.87 3.35
CA ASP A 97 0.80 16.68 2.98
C ASP A 97 -0.01 15.41 3.31
N THR A 98 -0.38 14.67 2.26
CA THR A 98 -1.06 13.38 2.34
C THR A 98 -0.25 12.34 1.57
N PHE A 99 -0.57 12.10 0.30
CA PHE A 99 0.19 11.20 -0.59
C PHE A 99 1.60 11.70 -0.92
N SER A 100 1.87 13.00 -0.70
CA SER A 100 3.21 13.58 -0.87
C SER A 100 4.28 12.90 -0.02
N LEU A 101 3.92 12.31 1.13
CA LEU A 101 4.85 11.58 1.98
C LEU A 101 5.47 10.40 1.24
N ASP A 102 4.66 9.59 0.58
CA ASP A 102 5.12 8.41 -0.15
C ASP A 102 5.86 8.81 -1.45
N TRP A 103 5.41 9.88 -2.12
CA TRP A 103 6.07 10.42 -3.31
C TRP A 103 7.45 11.03 -3.03
N LEU A 104 7.62 11.71 -1.89
CA LEU A 104 8.93 12.19 -1.47
C LEU A 104 9.82 11.02 -1.05
N LYS A 105 9.26 10.04 -0.32
CA LYS A 105 9.99 8.85 0.14
C LYS A 105 10.49 8.00 -1.01
N SER A 106 9.72 7.81 -2.08
CA SER A 106 10.14 7.08 -3.29
C SER A 106 11.37 7.72 -3.97
N SER A 107 11.57 9.01 -3.74
CA SER A 107 12.69 9.81 -4.25
C SER A 107 13.81 10.00 -3.21
N GLY A 108 13.72 9.34 -2.05
CA GLY A 108 14.71 9.42 -0.98
C GLY A 108 14.71 10.75 -0.21
N LEU A 109 13.57 11.46 -0.19
CA LEU A 109 13.40 12.75 0.48
C LEU A 109 12.35 12.67 1.58
N THR A 110 12.35 13.68 2.46
CA THR A 110 11.36 13.86 3.53
C THR A 110 10.72 15.24 3.43
N VAL A 111 9.58 15.43 4.09
CA VAL A 111 8.88 16.74 4.14
C VAL A 111 9.76 17.82 4.76
N ASP A 112 10.59 17.49 5.75
CA ASP A 112 11.47 18.48 6.39
C ASP A 112 12.59 18.94 5.47
N ILE A 113 13.13 18.04 4.64
CA ILE A 113 14.07 18.41 3.58
C ILE A 113 13.35 19.32 2.58
N ALA A 114 12.13 18.97 2.20
CA ALA A 114 11.35 19.78 1.27
C ALA A 114 11.04 21.19 1.81
N LYS A 115 10.71 21.33 3.09
CA LYS A 115 10.53 22.62 3.75
C LYS A 115 11.81 23.46 3.72
N LYS A 116 12.95 22.87 4.08
CA LYS A 116 14.25 23.58 4.07
C LYS A 116 14.63 24.07 2.67
N GLU A 117 14.48 23.22 1.66
CA GLU A 117 14.79 23.58 0.27
C GLU A 117 13.81 24.62 -0.28
N TYR A 118 12.52 24.52 0.05
CA TYR A 118 11.53 25.52 -0.35
C TYR A 118 11.75 26.88 0.31
N GLU A 119 12.05 26.91 1.61
CA GLU A 119 12.39 28.15 2.32
C GLU A 119 13.63 28.82 1.74
N PHE A 120 14.64 28.03 1.36
CA PHE A 120 15.82 28.52 0.66
C PHE A 120 15.43 29.13 -0.70
N ALA A 121 14.64 28.42 -1.50
CA ALA A 121 14.15 28.91 -2.78
C ALA A 121 13.35 30.21 -2.65
N GLN A 122 12.46 30.32 -1.65
CA GLN A 122 11.69 31.54 -1.40
C GLN A 122 12.57 32.74 -1.03
N LYS A 123 13.59 32.54 -0.20
CA LYS A 123 14.55 33.61 0.16
C LYS A 123 15.33 34.12 -1.06
N GLU A 124 15.68 33.23 -1.98
CA GLU A 124 16.33 33.61 -3.23
C GLU A 124 15.36 34.29 -4.21
N ASN A 125 14.09 33.86 -4.25
CA ASN A 125 13.07 34.51 -5.08
C ASN A 125 12.87 35.98 -4.74
N ASP A 126 12.93 36.32 -3.44
CA ASP A 126 12.78 37.70 -3.01
C ASP A 126 13.89 38.62 -3.56
N ARG A 127 15.03 38.06 -3.94
CA ARG A 127 16.18 38.76 -4.56
C ARG A 127 16.11 38.78 -6.08
N ALA A 128 15.46 37.80 -6.71
CA ALA A 128 15.52 37.53 -8.15
C ALA A 128 14.25 37.91 -8.94
N LYS A 129 13.47 38.90 -8.47
CA LYS A 129 12.12 39.25 -8.98
C LYS A 129 12.05 39.60 -10.49
N ASP A 130 13.17 39.81 -11.16
CA ASP A 130 13.25 40.29 -12.55
C ASP A 130 13.62 39.21 -13.60
N LYS A 131 13.48 37.90 -13.32
CA LYS A 131 13.66 36.86 -14.35
C LYS A 131 12.43 36.76 -15.27
N GLY A 132 12.66 36.77 -16.59
CA GLY A 132 11.60 36.89 -17.61
C GLY A 132 10.50 35.82 -17.56
N GLU A 133 10.82 34.56 -17.27
CA GLU A 133 9.83 33.47 -17.22
C GLU A 133 8.89 33.56 -16.01
N PHE A 134 9.39 34.03 -14.87
CA PHE A 134 8.57 34.30 -13.68
C PHE A 134 7.59 35.46 -13.93
N ILE A 135 8.06 36.54 -14.57
CA ILE A 135 7.20 37.69 -14.93
C ILE A 135 6.09 37.23 -15.88
N LYS A 136 6.43 36.44 -16.89
CA LYS A 136 5.44 35.88 -17.83
C LYS A 136 4.41 35.03 -17.10
N MET A 137 4.85 34.12 -16.22
CA MET A 137 3.95 33.31 -15.39
C MET A 137 2.99 34.20 -14.60
N LYS A 138 3.50 35.21 -13.89
CA LYS A 138 2.69 36.11 -13.07
C LYS A 138 1.64 36.89 -13.89
N GLN A 139 2.01 37.33 -15.10
CA GLN A 139 1.11 38.06 -16.01
C GLN A 139 0.00 37.17 -16.57
N GLU A 140 0.31 35.91 -16.88
CA GLU A 140 -0.64 34.98 -17.49
C GLU A 140 -1.44 34.17 -16.45
N LEU A 141 -1.00 34.10 -15.19
CA LEU A 141 -1.60 33.25 -14.15
C LEU A 141 -3.09 33.52 -13.96
N GLN A 142 -3.54 34.78 -13.94
CA GLN A 142 -4.95 35.09 -13.76
C GLN A 142 -5.81 34.55 -14.92
N LEU A 143 -5.34 34.71 -16.16
CA LEU A 143 -6.03 34.18 -17.34
C LEU A 143 -6.00 32.65 -17.35
N ALA A 144 -4.86 32.04 -17.00
CA ALA A 144 -4.74 30.60 -16.87
C ALA A 144 -5.68 30.04 -15.79
N MET A 145 -5.86 30.73 -14.66
CA MET A 145 -6.82 30.33 -13.61
C MET A 145 -8.27 30.41 -14.10
N ILE A 146 -8.65 31.45 -14.84
CA ILE A 146 -10.00 31.55 -15.42
C ILE A 146 -10.23 30.41 -16.42
N ASP A 147 -9.29 30.19 -17.33
CA ASP A 147 -9.37 29.11 -18.32
C ASP A 147 -9.38 27.73 -17.64
N PHE A 148 -8.59 27.53 -16.59
CA PHE A 148 -8.58 26.30 -15.79
C PHE A 148 -10.00 25.95 -15.36
N TRP A 149 -10.68 26.85 -14.64
CA TRP A 149 -12.02 26.63 -14.10
C TRP A 149 -13.07 26.34 -15.16
N LEU A 150 -13.05 27.09 -16.26
CA LEU A 150 -14.00 26.90 -17.36
C LEU A 150 -13.81 25.56 -18.08
N ASN A 151 -12.58 25.06 -18.13
CA ASN A 151 -12.21 23.87 -18.90
C ASN A 151 -12.03 22.60 -18.06
N LEU A 152 -12.41 22.59 -16.78
CA LEU A 152 -12.40 21.38 -15.97
C LEU A 152 -13.43 20.36 -16.45
N THR A 153 -13.01 19.11 -16.54
CA THR A 153 -13.89 17.95 -16.70
C THR A 153 -14.82 17.83 -15.51
N TYR A 154 -16.01 17.24 -15.73
CA TYR A 154 -17.00 17.08 -14.67
C TYR A 154 -16.47 16.34 -13.43
N SER A 155 -15.52 15.42 -13.62
CA SER A 155 -14.91 14.63 -12.55
C SER A 155 -13.94 15.47 -11.72
N PHE A 156 -12.98 16.12 -12.38
CA PHE A 156 -11.98 16.93 -11.70
C PHE A 156 -12.58 18.21 -11.09
N ARG A 157 -13.58 18.80 -11.75
CA ARG A 157 -14.35 19.94 -11.23
C ARG A 157 -15.04 19.61 -9.90
N GLU A 158 -15.65 18.44 -9.79
CA GLU A 158 -16.31 18.02 -8.55
C GLU A 158 -15.30 17.71 -7.43
N PHE A 159 -14.18 17.05 -7.75
CA PHE A 159 -13.11 16.82 -6.79
C PHE A 159 -12.58 18.15 -6.20
N LEU A 160 -12.24 19.11 -7.06
CA LEU A 160 -11.74 20.42 -6.62
C LEU A 160 -12.78 21.22 -5.85
N PHE A 161 -14.05 21.19 -6.28
CA PHE A 161 -15.10 21.89 -5.55
C PHE A 161 -15.29 21.35 -4.13
N ASN A 162 -15.21 20.03 -3.94
CA ASN A 162 -15.31 19.43 -2.61
C ASN A 162 -14.11 19.80 -1.72
N LEU A 163 -12.91 19.98 -2.30
CA LEU A 163 -11.72 20.41 -1.56
C LEU A 163 -11.68 21.92 -1.26
N MET A 164 -12.22 22.74 -2.17
CA MET A 164 -12.12 24.21 -2.12
C MET A 164 -13.29 24.90 -1.43
N LYS A 165 -14.21 24.16 -0.81
CA LYS A 165 -15.42 24.73 -0.20
C LYS A 165 -15.12 25.89 0.77
N ASP A 166 -13.98 25.82 1.46
CA ASP A 166 -13.58 26.77 2.50
C ASP A 166 -12.31 27.57 2.11
N ILE A 167 -11.89 27.55 0.84
CA ILE A 167 -10.65 28.19 0.37
C ILE A 167 -10.97 29.28 -0.64
N GLU A 168 -10.51 30.50 -0.35
CA GLU A 168 -10.59 31.62 -1.27
C GLU A 168 -9.71 31.40 -2.50
N LEU A 169 -10.24 31.70 -3.69
CA LEU A 169 -9.53 31.51 -4.95
C LEU A 169 -8.22 32.30 -5.00
N ASP A 170 -8.20 33.50 -4.40
CA ASP A 170 -7.02 34.35 -4.31
C ASP A 170 -5.90 33.71 -3.49
N LEU A 171 -6.24 32.98 -2.41
CA LEU A 171 -5.27 32.24 -1.63
C LEU A 171 -4.63 31.12 -2.48
N LEU A 172 -5.44 30.34 -3.20
CA LEU A 172 -4.92 29.31 -4.09
C LEU A 172 -4.02 29.91 -5.19
N GLN A 173 -4.42 31.03 -5.79
CA GLN A 173 -3.61 31.73 -6.80
C GLN A 173 -2.26 32.18 -6.22
N GLN A 174 -2.24 32.68 -4.98
CA GLN A 174 -1.00 33.02 -4.29
C GLN A 174 -0.12 31.80 -4.03
N GLN A 175 -0.70 30.67 -3.61
CA GLN A 175 0.02 29.41 -3.39
C GLN A 175 0.68 28.92 -4.69
N ILE A 176 -0.06 28.91 -5.80
CA ILE A 176 0.48 28.54 -7.12
C ILE A 176 1.63 29.49 -7.51
N CYS A 177 1.45 30.79 -7.34
CA CYS A 177 2.46 31.79 -7.65
C CYS A 177 3.75 31.57 -6.83
N ARG A 178 3.63 31.24 -5.53
CA ARG A 178 4.78 30.94 -4.68
C ARG A 178 5.50 29.66 -5.09
N VAL A 179 4.76 28.57 -5.30
CA VAL A 179 5.31 27.25 -5.66
C VAL A 179 5.94 27.27 -7.06
N LEU A 180 5.17 27.66 -8.07
CA LEU A 180 5.64 27.68 -9.46
C LEU A 180 6.66 28.80 -9.68
N GLY A 181 6.53 29.92 -8.96
CA GLY A 181 7.52 30.98 -8.98
C GLY A 181 8.88 30.53 -8.47
N ALA A 182 8.92 29.79 -7.35
CA ALA A 182 10.15 29.20 -6.85
C ALA A 182 10.79 28.24 -7.85
N LEU A 183 9.99 27.38 -8.48
CA LEU A 183 10.49 26.47 -9.51
C LEU A 183 11.14 27.23 -10.67
N LEU A 184 10.45 28.21 -11.25
CA LEU A 184 10.92 28.94 -12.44
C LEU A 184 12.11 29.87 -12.15
N LEU A 185 12.21 30.38 -10.93
CA LEU A 185 13.35 31.22 -10.52
C LEU A 185 14.60 30.38 -10.27
N GLN A 186 14.46 29.18 -9.72
CA GLN A 186 15.57 28.26 -9.47
C GLN A 186 15.99 27.49 -10.74
N TYR A 187 15.05 27.11 -11.59
CA TYR A 187 15.24 26.30 -12.80
C TYR A 187 14.64 26.98 -14.05
N PRO A 188 15.20 28.12 -14.50
CA PRO A 188 14.65 28.90 -15.61
C PRO A 188 14.65 28.14 -16.96
N GLU A 189 15.47 27.10 -17.11
CA GLU A 189 15.53 26.24 -18.30
C GLU A 189 14.25 25.43 -18.55
N ILE A 190 13.43 25.21 -17.51
CA ILE A 190 12.10 24.59 -17.65
C ILE A 190 11.19 25.53 -18.45
N GLY A 191 11.20 26.82 -18.08
CA GLY A 191 10.29 27.85 -18.58
C GLY A 191 8.83 27.63 -18.21
N TYR A 192 8.04 28.68 -18.38
CA TYR A 192 6.62 28.69 -18.06
C TYR A 192 5.75 28.14 -19.20
N GLY A 193 4.79 27.29 -18.84
CA GLY A 193 3.63 26.90 -19.65
C GLY A 193 2.37 26.82 -18.79
N SER A 194 1.20 27.14 -19.35
CA SER A 194 -0.08 27.15 -18.64
C SER A 194 -0.46 25.79 -18.03
N ASP A 195 -0.04 24.68 -18.65
CA ASP A 195 -0.28 23.33 -18.12
C ASP A 195 0.40 23.09 -16.76
N GLN A 196 1.49 23.82 -16.44
CA GLN A 196 2.13 23.77 -15.13
C GLN A 196 1.23 24.29 -14.01
N VAL A 197 0.33 25.23 -14.30
CA VAL A 197 -0.67 25.72 -13.33
C VAL A 197 -1.58 24.56 -12.92
N MET A 198 -2.02 23.75 -13.89
CA MET A 198 -2.86 22.57 -13.61
C MET A 198 -2.11 21.50 -12.80
N ILE A 199 -0.86 21.19 -13.16
CA ILE A 199 -0.02 20.24 -12.41
C ILE A 199 0.19 20.76 -10.97
N THR A 200 0.47 22.06 -10.80
CA THR A 200 0.66 22.68 -9.49
C THR A 200 -0.61 22.61 -8.64
N ILE A 201 -1.78 22.92 -9.20
CA ILE A 201 -3.07 22.79 -8.50
C ILE A 201 -3.32 21.34 -8.09
N PHE A 202 -3.08 20.38 -9.00
CA PHE A 202 -3.23 18.97 -8.70
C PHE A 202 -2.34 18.55 -7.53
N LEU A 203 -1.05 18.93 -7.54
CA LEU A 203 -0.13 18.61 -6.45
C LEU A 203 -0.54 19.28 -5.14
N LEU A 204 -0.93 20.56 -5.18
CA LEU A 204 -1.41 21.27 -3.99
C LEU A 204 -2.64 20.62 -3.35
N CYS A 205 -3.42 19.82 -4.08
CA CYS A 205 -4.51 19.02 -3.47
C CYS A 205 -4.00 17.95 -2.49
N PHE A 206 -2.75 17.51 -2.61
CA PHE A 206 -2.17 16.40 -1.83
C PHE A 206 -0.87 16.75 -1.09
N CYS A 207 -0.37 17.97 -1.28
CA CYS A 207 0.93 18.43 -0.83
C CYS A 207 0.81 19.78 -0.11
N SER A 208 1.68 20.02 0.87
CA SER A 208 2.02 21.39 1.25
C SER A 208 2.75 22.12 0.12
N GLU A 209 2.85 23.45 0.19
CA GLU A 209 3.60 24.24 -0.82
C GLU A 209 5.05 23.75 -0.98
N ALA A 210 5.69 23.41 0.13
CA ALA A 210 7.07 22.91 0.14
C ALA A 210 7.20 21.57 -0.58
N SER A 211 6.34 20.60 -0.24
CA SER A 211 6.32 19.30 -0.91
C SER A 211 5.95 19.43 -2.39
N ALA A 212 4.98 20.29 -2.73
CA ALA A 212 4.59 20.54 -4.12
C ALA A 212 5.75 21.10 -4.94
N PHE A 213 6.52 22.05 -4.39
CA PHE A 213 7.72 22.59 -5.03
C PHE A 213 8.79 21.53 -5.30
N ILE A 214 9.07 20.67 -4.31
CA ILE A 214 10.05 19.58 -4.48
C ILE A 214 9.56 18.52 -5.46
N ILE A 215 8.30 18.12 -5.36
CA ILE A 215 7.73 17.15 -6.30
C ILE A 215 7.72 17.71 -7.73
N LEU A 216 7.43 18.99 -7.93
CA LEU A 216 7.59 19.64 -9.24
C LEU A 216 9.04 19.63 -9.72
N THR A 217 9.99 19.85 -8.81
CA THR A 217 11.41 19.81 -9.14
C THR A 217 11.81 18.41 -9.59
N ILE A 218 11.45 17.35 -8.85
CA ILE A 218 11.66 15.94 -9.23
C ILE A 218 10.98 15.62 -10.56
N LEU A 219 9.74 16.07 -10.74
CA LEU A 219 8.99 15.85 -11.97
C LEU A 219 9.75 16.38 -13.18
N TYR A 220 10.30 17.58 -13.12
CA TYR A 220 11.04 18.13 -14.24
C TYR A 220 12.47 17.58 -14.32
N SER A 221 13.21 17.48 -13.22
CA SER A 221 14.63 17.09 -13.25
C SER A 221 14.86 15.61 -13.59
N ASP A 222 14.01 14.72 -13.05
CA ASP A 222 14.29 13.28 -13.03
C ASP A 222 13.31 12.47 -13.89
N ILE A 223 12.07 12.94 -14.00
CA ILE A 223 10.97 12.19 -14.62
C ILE A 223 10.71 12.67 -16.05
N ILE A 224 10.31 13.92 -16.23
CA ILE A 224 9.90 14.50 -17.52
C ILE A 224 11.15 14.75 -18.36
N PRO A 225 11.24 14.20 -19.57
CA PRO A 225 12.36 14.47 -20.46
C PRO A 225 12.51 15.97 -20.77
N SER A 226 13.75 16.46 -20.74
CA SER A 226 14.03 17.90 -20.92
C SER A 226 13.57 18.48 -22.26
N TYR A 227 13.49 17.67 -23.31
CA TYR A 227 12.94 18.11 -24.61
C TYR A 227 11.44 18.43 -24.57
N LEU A 228 10.73 18.02 -23.51
CA LEU A 228 9.32 18.37 -23.25
C LEU A 228 9.15 19.58 -22.34
N TYR A 229 10.23 20.23 -21.90
CA TYR A 229 10.12 21.45 -21.11
C TYR A 229 9.46 22.58 -21.92
N PRO A 230 8.55 23.37 -21.31
CA PRO A 230 7.85 24.46 -22.00
C PRO A 230 8.77 25.45 -22.73
N LEU A 231 9.97 25.72 -22.20
CA LEU A 231 10.94 26.58 -22.88
C LEU A 231 11.47 25.95 -24.17
N ASN A 232 11.80 24.65 -24.14
CA ASN A 232 12.35 23.93 -25.28
C ASN A 232 11.31 23.76 -26.38
N LEU A 233 10.06 23.45 -26.02
CA LEU A 233 8.94 23.35 -26.96
C LEU A 233 8.63 24.67 -27.67
N ARG A 234 8.84 25.81 -27.00
CA ARG A 234 8.73 27.14 -27.62
C ARG A 234 9.89 27.45 -28.58
N LYS A 235 11.10 27.00 -28.24
CA LYS A 235 12.30 27.23 -29.06
C LYS A 235 12.34 26.35 -30.31
N THR A 236 11.92 25.10 -30.17
CA THR A 236 11.98 24.10 -31.22
C THR A 236 10.69 23.29 -31.19
N PRO A 237 9.85 23.36 -32.25
CA PRO A 237 8.66 22.53 -32.35
C PRO A 237 9.05 21.06 -32.23
N TYR A 238 8.51 20.38 -31.22
CA TYR A 238 8.67 18.94 -31.00
C TYR A 238 7.42 18.22 -31.51
N ASP A 239 7.61 17.19 -32.33
CA ASP A 239 6.51 16.49 -33.02
C ASP A 239 5.95 15.28 -32.26
N TYR A 240 6.52 14.96 -31.09
CA TYR A 240 6.12 13.85 -30.22
C TYR A 240 6.20 12.46 -30.89
N GLN A 241 7.00 12.32 -31.96
CA GLN A 241 7.09 11.05 -32.68
C GLN A 241 7.61 9.92 -31.78
N HIS A 242 8.50 10.23 -30.83
CA HIS A 242 9.01 9.26 -29.87
C HIS A 242 7.91 8.69 -28.97
N GLU A 243 7.11 9.54 -28.33
CA GLU A 243 6.01 9.11 -27.47
C GLU A 243 4.92 8.38 -28.26
N ILE A 244 4.66 8.82 -29.51
CA ILE A 244 3.74 8.14 -30.43
C ILE A 244 4.20 6.70 -30.67
N ASP A 245 5.48 6.51 -30.99
CA ASP A 245 6.02 5.18 -31.29
C ASP A 245 6.05 4.29 -30.04
N GLN A 246 6.34 4.84 -28.86
CA GLN A 246 6.23 4.10 -27.60
C GLN A 246 4.81 3.66 -27.28
N VAL A 247 3.80 4.52 -27.46
CA VAL A 247 2.39 4.13 -27.29
C VAL A 247 2.02 3.02 -28.27
N LEU A 248 2.38 3.15 -29.55
CA LEU A 248 2.13 2.12 -30.57
C LEU A 248 2.84 0.81 -30.25
N GLN A 249 4.08 0.86 -29.75
CA GLN A 249 4.83 -0.31 -29.29
C GLN A 249 4.10 -1.05 -28.17
N VAL A 250 3.58 -0.32 -27.17
CA VAL A 250 2.82 -0.93 -26.07
C VAL A 250 1.54 -1.59 -26.57
N LEU A 251 0.82 -0.92 -27.48
CA LEU A 251 -0.39 -1.47 -28.09
C LEU A 251 -0.12 -2.74 -28.92
N GLU A 252 0.97 -2.74 -29.68
CA GLU A 252 1.39 -3.89 -30.48
C GLU A 252 1.87 -5.06 -29.61
N GLN A 253 2.82 -4.81 -28.70
CA GLN A 253 3.51 -5.87 -27.96
C GLN A 253 2.71 -6.33 -26.74
N GLY A 254 2.10 -5.40 -26.00
CA GLY A 254 1.34 -5.70 -24.78
C GLY A 254 -0.04 -6.27 -25.06
N PHE A 255 -0.74 -5.67 -26.04
CA PHE A 255 -2.13 -6.01 -26.34
C PHE A 255 -2.32 -6.79 -27.65
N LYS A 256 -1.23 -7.13 -28.34
CA LYS A 256 -1.24 -7.93 -29.58
C LYS A 256 -2.12 -7.34 -30.68
N ILE A 257 -2.25 -6.01 -30.73
CA ILE A 257 -3.02 -5.33 -31.76
C ILE A 257 -2.27 -5.41 -33.09
N LYS A 258 -2.97 -5.78 -34.17
CA LYS A 258 -2.36 -5.93 -35.49
C LYS A 258 -1.89 -4.59 -36.02
N GLN A 259 -0.74 -4.58 -36.71
CA GLN A 259 -0.15 -3.36 -37.28
C GLN A 259 -1.11 -2.58 -38.19
N GLN A 260 -1.97 -3.26 -38.95
CA GLN A 260 -3.00 -2.62 -39.79
C GLN A 260 -4.03 -1.83 -38.97
N GLU A 261 -4.40 -2.33 -37.79
CA GLU A 261 -5.37 -1.66 -36.91
C GLU A 261 -4.72 -0.47 -36.20
N LEU A 262 -3.43 -0.58 -35.86
CA LEU A 262 -2.65 0.54 -35.31
C LEU A 262 -2.57 1.73 -36.27
N GLN A 263 -2.47 1.50 -37.58
CA GLN A 263 -2.48 2.59 -38.56
C GLN A 263 -3.79 3.38 -38.54
N ASN A 264 -4.92 2.75 -38.19
CA ASN A 264 -6.21 3.44 -38.13
C ASN A 264 -6.30 4.42 -36.95
N ILE A 265 -5.63 4.13 -35.83
CA ILE A 265 -5.67 4.98 -34.64
C ILE A 265 -4.46 5.92 -34.51
N LYS A 266 -3.37 5.67 -35.26
CA LYS A 266 -2.16 6.51 -35.28
C LYS A 266 -2.45 8.00 -35.50
N PRO A 267 -3.40 8.42 -36.38
CA PRO A 267 -3.76 9.82 -36.52
C PRO A 267 -4.32 10.44 -35.23
N PHE A 268 -5.18 9.72 -34.50
CA PHE A 268 -5.71 10.17 -33.20
C PHE A 268 -4.58 10.34 -32.19
N ILE A 269 -3.73 9.30 -32.04
CA ILE A 269 -2.58 9.32 -31.12
C ILE A 269 -1.68 10.53 -31.43
N ARG A 270 -1.32 10.72 -32.70
CA ARG A 270 -0.47 11.82 -33.15
C ARG A 270 -1.05 13.20 -32.81
N THR A 271 -2.35 13.39 -33.00
CA THR A 271 -2.98 14.69 -32.70
C THR A 271 -3.13 14.93 -31.21
N ARG A 272 -3.34 13.87 -30.40
CA ARG A 272 -3.72 14.02 -28.99
C ARG A 272 -2.58 13.87 -28.00
N ILE A 273 -1.56 13.06 -28.29
CA ILE A 273 -0.41 12.84 -27.38
C ILE A 273 0.18 14.13 -26.80
N PRO A 274 0.44 15.21 -27.58
CA PRO A 274 1.05 16.41 -27.03
C PRO A 274 0.29 16.96 -25.81
N ARG A 275 -1.05 16.93 -25.87
CA ARG A 275 -1.91 17.41 -24.79
C ARG A 275 -1.89 16.50 -23.58
N TYR A 276 -1.90 15.18 -23.78
CA TYR A 276 -1.82 14.21 -22.68
C TYR A 276 -0.46 14.28 -21.99
N ALA A 277 0.63 14.36 -22.76
CA ALA A 277 1.99 14.44 -22.25
C ALA A 277 2.24 15.71 -21.42
N LEU A 278 1.81 16.88 -21.92
CA LEU A 278 2.02 18.16 -21.22
C LEU A 278 1.25 18.28 -19.91
N THR A 279 0.07 17.68 -19.83
CA THR A 279 -0.79 17.71 -18.63
C THR A 279 -0.62 16.48 -17.74
N LEU A 280 0.22 15.52 -18.14
CA LEU A 280 0.33 14.20 -17.52
C LEU A 280 -1.04 13.49 -17.36
N GLY A 281 -1.95 13.71 -18.32
CA GLY A 281 -3.31 13.18 -18.29
C GLY A 281 -4.25 13.84 -17.27
N ILE A 282 -3.80 14.85 -16.52
CA ILE A 282 -4.66 15.61 -15.61
C ILE A 282 -5.74 16.30 -16.42
N ASN A 283 -6.98 16.25 -15.92
CA ASN A 283 -8.15 16.84 -16.57
C ASN A 283 -8.51 16.24 -17.95
N LEU A 284 -7.97 15.08 -18.32
CA LEU A 284 -8.33 14.33 -19.54
C LEU A 284 -9.02 13.00 -19.23
N PHE A 285 -8.86 12.49 -18.01
CA PHE A 285 -9.51 11.29 -17.51
C PHE A 285 -10.42 11.62 -16.31
N GLN A 286 -11.14 10.60 -15.83
CA GLN A 286 -11.76 10.68 -14.51
C GLN A 286 -10.70 10.93 -13.45
N PHE A 287 -11.05 11.66 -12.39
CA PHE A 287 -10.13 12.04 -11.32
C PHE A 287 -9.32 10.85 -10.79
N GLN A 288 -9.98 9.72 -10.52
CA GLN A 288 -9.32 8.52 -9.99
C GLN A 288 -8.28 7.95 -10.95
N THR A 289 -8.55 8.01 -12.25
CA THR A 289 -7.63 7.55 -13.29
C THR A 289 -6.44 8.50 -13.41
N SER A 290 -6.68 9.82 -13.42
CA SER A 290 -5.58 10.80 -13.39
C SER A 290 -4.74 10.66 -12.12
N PHE A 291 -5.36 10.46 -10.96
CA PHE A 291 -4.66 10.21 -9.70
C PHE A 291 -3.81 8.95 -9.76
N TYR A 292 -4.35 7.84 -10.24
CA TYR A 292 -3.60 6.60 -10.43
C TYR A 292 -2.36 6.79 -11.32
N MET A 293 -2.50 7.50 -12.45
CA MET A 293 -1.38 7.80 -13.35
C MET A 293 -0.30 8.64 -12.68
N ILE A 294 -0.67 9.72 -11.99
CA ILE A 294 0.29 10.58 -11.29
C ILE A 294 0.98 9.81 -10.15
N ASN A 295 0.23 8.98 -9.43
CA ASN A 295 0.79 8.14 -8.38
C ASN A 295 1.85 7.18 -8.93
N LEU A 296 1.60 6.54 -10.07
CA LEU A 296 2.60 5.69 -10.73
C LEU A 296 3.83 6.46 -11.23
N ILE A 297 3.63 7.67 -11.74
CA ILE A 297 4.73 8.54 -12.17
C ILE A 297 5.66 8.83 -10.99
N LEU A 298 5.09 9.24 -9.86
CA LEU A 298 5.83 9.74 -8.70
C LEU A 298 6.42 8.63 -7.83
N LEU A 299 5.82 7.44 -7.81
CA LEU A 299 6.37 6.30 -7.06
C LEU A 299 7.57 5.63 -7.77
N GLY A 300 7.82 5.94 -9.05
CA GLY A 300 8.91 5.35 -9.81
C GLY A 300 9.76 6.38 -10.54
N PRO A 301 10.50 7.29 -9.87
CA PRO A 301 11.14 8.45 -10.50
C PRO A 301 12.02 8.10 -11.72
N LYS A 302 12.70 6.95 -11.73
CA LYS A 302 13.52 6.50 -12.87
C LYS A 302 12.74 6.02 -14.08
N THR A 303 11.52 5.51 -13.87
CA THR A 303 10.65 4.91 -14.90
C THR A 303 9.30 5.64 -15.01
N GLY A 304 9.13 6.76 -14.31
CA GLY A 304 7.84 7.38 -14.09
C GLY A 304 7.20 7.85 -15.39
N TYR A 305 7.99 8.45 -16.27
CA TYR A 305 7.53 8.85 -17.59
C TYR A 305 7.20 7.66 -18.49
N ASP A 306 8.00 6.60 -18.47
CA ASP A 306 7.72 5.37 -19.22
C ASP A 306 6.42 4.71 -18.73
N ASN A 307 6.20 4.68 -17.41
CA ASN A 307 4.98 4.18 -16.79
C ASN A 307 3.76 5.01 -17.19
N PHE A 308 3.92 6.33 -17.33
CA PHE A 308 2.88 7.20 -17.84
C PHE A 308 2.51 6.89 -19.30
N ILE A 309 3.51 6.75 -20.19
CA ILE A 309 3.28 6.41 -21.59
C ILE A 309 2.58 5.03 -21.71
N LYS A 310 2.99 4.06 -20.90
CA LYS A 310 2.29 2.76 -20.79
C LYS A 310 0.85 2.91 -20.32
N CYS A 311 0.57 3.75 -19.33
CA CYS A 311 -0.79 4.03 -18.87
C CYS A 311 -1.65 4.73 -19.95
N LEU A 312 -1.06 5.62 -20.76
CA LEU A 312 -1.75 6.21 -21.90
C LEU A 312 -2.12 5.13 -22.93
N ALA A 313 -1.19 4.25 -23.26
CA ALA A 313 -1.44 3.14 -24.18
C ALA A 313 -2.55 2.20 -23.65
N VAL A 314 -2.52 1.84 -22.37
CA VAL A 314 -3.60 1.09 -21.70
C VAL A 314 -4.95 1.79 -21.85
N SER A 315 -4.98 3.10 -21.62
CA SER A 315 -6.20 3.89 -21.71
C SER A 315 -6.76 3.97 -23.13
N PHE A 316 -5.89 4.08 -24.13
CA PHE A 316 -6.28 4.02 -25.54
C PHE A 316 -6.73 2.62 -25.95
N TYR A 317 -6.10 1.56 -25.42
CA TYR A 317 -6.52 0.18 -25.64
C TYR A 317 -7.95 -0.08 -25.14
N GLN A 318 -8.27 0.38 -23.93
CA GLN A 318 -9.62 0.23 -23.36
C GLN A 318 -10.71 0.87 -24.20
N GLN A 319 -10.37 1.88 -25.02
CA GLN A 319 -11.28 2.61 -25.89
C GLN A 319 -10.90 2.48 -27.36
N PHE A 320 -10.22 1.39 -27.73
CA PHE A 320 -9.65 1.23 -29.06
C PHE A 320 -10.71 1.28 -30.16
N GLU A 321 -11.81 0.54 -29.98
CA GLU A 321 -12.93 0.52 -30.95
C GLU A 321 -13.66 1.87 -31.04
N ASP A 322 -13.78 2.59 -29.93
CA ASP A 322 -14.37 3.93 -29.92
C ASP A 322 -13.45 4.93 -30.65
N ILE A 323 -12.14 4.91 -30.39
CA ILE A 323 -11.17 5.75 -31.11
C ILE A 323 -11.21 5.48 -32.60
N LYS A 324 -11.28 4.21 -33.01
CA LYS A 324 -11.40 3.78 -34.41
C LYS A 324 -12.70 4.30 -35.03
N THR A 325 -13.82 4.19 -34.32
CA THR A 325 -15.14 4.65 -34.78
C THR A 325 -15.20 6.17 -34.91
N PHE A 326 -14.57 6.90 -33.99
CA PHE A 326 -14.58 8.36 -33.91
C PHE A 326 -13.29 9.00 -34.44
N ILE A 327 -12.55 8.34 -35.34
CA ILE A 327 -11.27 8.85 -35.85
C ILE A 327 -11.38 10.25 -36.50
N ASN A 328 -12.51 10.52 -37.15
CA ASN A 328 -12.84 11.80 -37.78
C ASN A 328 -13.45 12.82 -36.79
N SER A 329 -13.84 12.40 -35.59
CA SER A 329 -14.38 13.22 -34.51
C SER A 329 -13.59 12.97 -33.23
N GLN A 330 -12.34 13.43 -33.23
CA GLN A 330 -11.40 13.15 -32.14
C GLN A 330 -11.89 13.68 -30.77
N GLU A 331 -12.74 14.71 -30.75
CA GLU A 331 -13.38 15.22 -29.52
C GLU A 331 -14.37 14.19 -28.94
N ASP A 332 -15.13 13.50 -29.79
CA ASP A 332 -16.02 12.42 -29.35
C ASP A 332 -15.21 11.23 -28.83
N ALA A 333 -14.07 10.90 -29.46
CA ALA A 333 -13.16 9.87 -28.97
C ALA A 333 -12.60 10.22 -27.57
N GLU A 334 -12.12 11.45 -27.36
CA GLU A 334 -11.69 11.93 -26.02
C GLU A 334 -12.84 11.90 -25.01
N ALA A 335 -14.06 12.24 -25.44
CA ALA A 335 -15.22 12.16 -24.57
C ALA A 335 -15.52 10.71 -24.16
N GLN A 336 -15.30 9.70 -25.03
CA GLN A 336 -15.39 8.29 -24.64
C GLN A 336 -14.29 7.90 -23.65
N ILE A 337 -13.05 8.32 -23.90
CA ILE A 337 -11.91 8.10 -22.99
C ILE A 337 -12.21 8.63 -21.58
N LEU A 338 -12.61 9.90 -21.45
CA LEU A 338 -12.98 10.52 -20.18
C LEU A 338 -14.13 9.80 -19.47
N ARG A 339 -15.04 9.20 -20.23
CA ARG A 339 -16.26 8.57 -19.69
C ARG A 339 -15.99 7.14 -19.23
N ASN A 340 -15.20 6.38 -19.97
CA ASN A 340 -15.18 4.93 -19.88
C ASN A 340 -13.87 4.36 -19.32
N VAL A 341 -12.76 5.11 -19.35
CA VAL A 341 -11.48 4.66 -18.79
C VAL A 341 -11.49 4.79 -17.27
N LYS A 342 -11.51 3.66 -16.58
CA LYS A 342 -11.55 3.55 -15.11
C LYS A 342 -10.19 3.15 -14.55
N SER A 343 -9.81 3.72 -13.40
CA SER A 343 -8.55 3.43 -12.73
C SER A 343 -8.33 1.94 -12.44
N THR A 344 -9.36 1.24 -11.96
CA THR A 344 -9.30 -0.20 -11.65
C THR A 344 -8.97 -1.07 -12.86
N GLN A 345 -9.53 -0.73 -14.03
CA GLN A 345 -9.23 -1.44 -15.27
C GLN A 345 -7.86 -1.04 -15.79
N CYS A 346 -7.47 0.24 -15.69
CA CYS A 346 -6.11 0.70 -16.02
C CYS A 346 -5.06 -0.03 -15.20
N GLU A 347 -5.29 -0.22 -13.91
CA GLU A 347 -4.38 -0.94 -13.02
C GLU A 347 -4.18 -2.40 -13.42
N LYS A 348 -5.29 -3.09 -13.69
CA LYS A 348 -5.28 -4.47 -14.19
C LYS A 348 -4.49 -4.59 -15.49
N ASP A 349 -4.82 -3.76 -16.49
CA ASP A 349 -4.21 -3.86 -17.82
C ASP A 349 -2.76 -3.33 -17.85
N PHE A 350 -2.40 -2.39 -16.97
CA PHE A 350 -1.04 -1.88 -16.85
C PHE A 350 -0.06 -2.98 -16.47
N SER A 351 -0.47 -3.97 -15.68
CA SER A 351 0.38 -5.12 -15.31
C SER A 351 0.94 -5.86 -16.53
N ILE A 352 0.17 -5.95 -17.63
CA ILE A 352 0.56 -6.59 -18.89
C ILE A 352 1.69 -5.80 -19.58
N THR A 353 1.72 -4.48 -19.40
CA THR A 353 2.71 -3.60 -20.05
C THR A 353 4.05 -3.54 -19.33
N LYS A 354 4.16 -4.11 -18.12
CA LYS A 354 5.39 -4.04 -17.30
C LYS A 354 6.58 -4.72 -17.97
N VAL A 355 6.33 -5.78 -18.75
CA VAL A 355 7.38 -6.53 -19.48
C VAL A 355 7.94 -5.76 -20.68
N ILE A 356 7.28 -4.69 -21.11
CA ILE A 356 7.70 -3.90 -22.27
C ILE A 356 8.77 -2.91 -21.82
N ILE A 357 9.98 -3.05 -22.34
CA ILE A 357 11.10 -2.17 -22.03
C ILE A 357 11.24 -1.17 -23.18
N PHE A 358 11.15 0.13 -22.87
CA PHE A 358 11.50 1.16 -23.83
C PHE A 358 13.02 1.21 -23.95
N ILE A 359 13.51 1.16 -25.18
CA ILE A 359 14.93 1.34 -25.44
C ILE A 359 15.26 2.78 -25.07
N PRO A 360 16.15 3.03 -24.08
CA PRO A 360 16.51 4.38 -23.71
C PRO A 360 17.17 5.03 -24.93
N HIS A 361 16.51 6.04 -25.50
CA HIS A 361 17.22 6.95 -26.40
C HIS A 361 18.40 7.53 -25.61
N LYS A 362 19.58 7.63 -26.25
CA LYS A 362 20.77 8.28 -25.68
C LYS A 362 20.35 9.67 -25.22
N ARG A 363 19.94 9.79 -23.95
CA ARG A 363 19.57 11.06 -23.35
C ARG A 363 20.86 11.85 -23.39
N VAL A 364 20.89 12.94 -24.15
CA VAL A 364 21.90 13.99 -23.92
C VAL A 364 21.48 14.63 -22.61
N THR A 365 21.77 13.96 -21.50
CA THR A 365 21.57 14.51 -20.17
C THR A 365 22.54 15.67 -20.05
N GLN A 366 22.08 16.88 -20.33
CA GLN A 366 22.46 18.00 -19.49
C GLN A 366 21.86 17.69 -18.12
N SER A 367 22.55 16.85 -17.34
CA SER A 367 22.21 16.69 -15.94
C SER A 367 22.33 18.09 -15.35
N VAL A 368 21.20 18.69 -14.98
CA VAL A 368 21.21 19.76 -13.99
C VAL A 368 21.70 19.08 -12.73
N VAL A 369 23.03 19.04 -12.55
CA VAL A 369 23.62 18.60 -11.31
C VAL A 369 23.14 19.63 -10.31
N ILE A 370 22.12 19.26 -9.54
CA ILE A 370 21.74 19.98 -8.33
C ILE A 370 22.99 19.89 -7.45
N GLN A 371 23.88 20.88 -7.56
CA GLN A 371 25.01 21.03 -6.67
C GLN A 371 24.42 21.34 -5.30
N ARG A 372 24.09 20.29 -4.55
CA ARG A 372 23.72 20.38 -3.14
C ARG A 372 24.93 21.02 -2.45
N SER A 373 24.77 22.27 -2.06
CA SER A 373 25.82 23.11 -1.50
C SER A 373 26.16 22.65 -0.08
N ASN A 374 26.91 21.56 0.05
CA ASN A 374 27.52 21.12 1.30
C ASN A 374 28.93 20.59 1.02
N GLU A 375 29.79 21.41 0.42
CA GLU A 375 31.25 21.29 0.55
C GLU A 375 31.92 22.56 0.00
N LYS A 376 32.28 23.49 0.89
CA LYS A 376 33.19 24.58 0.57
C LYS A 376 34.60 23.99 0.48
N LYS A 377 35.16 23.86 -0.74
CA LYS A 377 36.61 23.77 -0.94
C LYS A 377 37.13 25.05 -1.61
N PRO A 378 38.32 25.54 -1.22
CA PRO A 378 38.85 26.81 -1.66
C PRO A 378 39.31 26.74 -3.13
N SER A 379 39.21 27.88 -3.80
CA SER A 379 39.54 28.05 -5.21
C SER A 379 41.00 27.75 -5.51
N ASN A 380 41.24 27.07 -6.63
CA ASN A 380 42.45 27.27 -7.41
C ASN A 380 42.08 27.40 -8.88
N GLN A 381 42.63 28.46 -9.47
CA GLN A 381 42.43 28.91 -10.85
C GLN A 381 42.94 27.87 -11.85
N ILE A 382 42.11 27.55 -12.85
CA ILE A 382 42.57 27.05 -14.14
C ILE A 382 41.81 27.82 -15.22
N GLN A 383 42.57 28.47 -16.10
CA GLN A 383 42.07 29.26 -17.23
C GLN A 383 41.48 28.37 -18.34
N PRO A 384 40.51 28.87 -19.13
CA PRO A 384 39.93 28.11 -20.24
C PRO A 384 40.73 28.29 -21.54
N GLU A 385 41.12 27.18 -22.15
CA GLU A 385 41.56 27.13 -23.55
C GLU A 385 40.36 27.29 -24.50
N HIS A 386 40.52 28.19 -25.46
CA HIS A 386 39.62 28.43 -26.59
C HIS A 386 39.52 27.19 -27.50
N ASN A 387 38.30 26.73 -27.78
CA ASN A 387 38.02 25.92 -28.95
C ASN A 387 37.03 26.63 -29.88
N LYS A 388 37.46 26.76 -31.13
CA LYS A 388 36.82 27.51 -32.22
C LYS A 388 35.63 26.78 -32.80
N ASP A 389 34.66 27.58 -33.22
CA ASP A 389 33.45 27.24 -33.97
C ASP A 389 33.72 26.43 -35.25
N VAL A 390 32.93 25.37 -35.44
CA VAL A 390 32.70 24.75 -36.76
C VAL A 390 31.20 24.84 -37.06
N LYS A 391 30.82 25.80 -37.90
CA LYS A 391 29.51 25.87 -38.56
C LYS A 391 29.47 24.85 -39.70
N VAL A 392 28.53 23.92 -39.65
CA VAL A 392 28.16 23.08 -40.81
C VAL A 392 26.76 23.47 -41.26
N GLU A 393 26.68 24.01 -42.47
CA GLU A 393 25.47 24.41 -43.17
C GLU A 393 25.05 23.25 -44.08
N ILE A 394 23.90 22.62 -43.83
CA ILE A 394 23.34 21.56 -44.69
C ILE A 394 22.25 22.18 -45.55
N GLN A 395 22.55 22.40 -46.84
CA GLN A 395 21.57 22.72 -47.87
C GLN A 395 21.01 21.43 -48.46
N ILE A 396 19.70 21.21 -48.31
CA ILE A 396 18.94 20.16 -48.97
C ILE A 396 18.46 20.71 -50.33
N LYS A 397 18.95 20.13 -51.44
CA LYS A 397 18.37 20.30 -52.78
C LYS A 397 17.59 19.04 -53.17
N THR A 398 16.31 19.27 -53.45
CA THR A 398 15.30 18.36 -53.96
C THR A 398 15.65 17.84 -55.36
N ASN A 399 15.55 16.53 -55.59
CA ASN A 399 15.53 15.93 -56.94
C ASN A 399 14.24 15.12 -57.11
N GLN A 400 13.30 15.69 -57.87
CA GLN A 400 12.23 14.98 -58.54
C GLN A 400 12.75 14.53 -59.91
N ASN A 401 12.77 13.23 -60.19
CA ASN A 401 12.64 12.60 -61.52
C ASN A 401 13.07 11.13 -61.46
N MET A 402 12.19 10.24 -60.97
CA MET A 402 12.24 8.79 -61.21
C MET A 402 10.85 8.22 -60.93
N SER A 403 9.88 8.47 -61.80
CA SER A 403 8.59 7.77 -61.78
C SER A 403 7.92 7.81 -63.15
N GLU A 404 8.57 7.26 -64.17
CA GLU A 404 7.97 6.91 -65.45
C GLU A 404 8.83 5.79 -66.05
N ASN A 405 8.43 4.54 -65.83
CA ASN A 405 8.75 3.33 -66.63
C ASN A 405 8.46 2.04 -65.83
N ALA A 406 7.24 1.91 -65.32
CA ALA A 406 6.73 0.67 -64.76
C ALA A 406 5.37 0.33 -65.40
N ALA A 407 5.39 0.11 -66.71
CA ALA A 407 4.32 -0.57 -67.42
C ALA A 407 4.92 -1.23 -68.66
N VAL A 408 4.67 -2.54 -68.81
CA VAL A 408 5.09 -3.44 -69.91
C VAL A 408 6.27 -4.35 -69.51
N GLN A 409 5.95 -5.42 -68.77
CA GLN A 409 6.52 -6.77 -68.92
C GLN A 409 5.83 -7.70 -67.90
N ASP A 410 4.60 -8.12 -68.19
CA ASP A 410 3.85 -9.06 -67.35
C ASP A 410 3.09 -10.11 -68.16
N LYS A 411 3.77 -10.79 -69.10
CA LYS A 411 3.18 -11.95 -69.81
C LYS A 411 4.13 -13.13 -70.07
N GLY A 412 5.32 -13.18 -69.46
CA GLY A 412 6.32 -14.22 -69.75
C GLY A 412 6.55 -15.28 -68.67
N PHE A 413 6.06 -15.10 -67.44
CA PHE A 413 6.67 -15.77 -66.27
C PHE A 413 5.89 -16.93 -65.63
N GLN A 414 4.81 -17.44 -66.24
CA GLN A 414 4.00 -18.51 -65.64
C GLN A 414 4.13 -19.91 -66.28
N GLU A 415 4.85 -20.08 -67.38
CA GLU A 415 4.84 -21.38 -68.09
C GLU A 415 5.97 -22.38 -67.69
N GLN A 416 6.99 -21.96 -66.93
CA GLN A 416 8.17 -22.82 -66.66
C GLN A 416 8.16 -23.59 -65.33
N ARG A 417 7.09 -23.52 -64.52
CA ARG A 417 7.03 -24.18 -63.20
C ARG A 417 6.45 -25.60 -63.17
N ARG A 418 6.41 -26.30 -64.32
CA ARG A 418 6.02 -27.71 -64.36
C ARG A 418 7.03 -28.54 -65.16
N LYS A 419 8.07 -29.02 -64.50
CA LYS A 419 8.57 -30.41 -64.58
C LYS A 419 9.86 -30.61 -63.77
N SER A 420 9.81 -31.63 -62.91
CA SER A 420 10.89 -32.52 -62.41
C SER A 420 12.08 -31.93 -61.65
N VAL A 421 12.44 -32.55 -60.52
CA VAL A 421 13.52 -33.55 -60.41
C VAL A 421 13.55 -34.13 -58.99
N GLU A 422 13.50 -35.46 -58.90
CA GLU A 422 13.83 -36.27 -57.72
C GLU A 422 15.29 -36.05 -57.32
N VAL A 423 15.55 -35.67 -56.06
CA VAL A 423 16.90 -35.53 -55.52
C VAL A 423 17.24 -36.81 -54.74
N LYS A 424 18.24 -37.55 -55.25
CA LYS A 424 18.91 -38.63 -54.51
C LYS A 424 19.57 -38.03 -53.27
N THR A 425 19.17 -38.51 -52.09
CA THR A 425 19.77 -38.19 -50.80
C THR A 425 21.17 -38.79 -50.68
N THR A 426 22.13 -37.97 -50.25
CA THR A 426 23.49 -38.38 -49.89
C THR A 426 23.53 -38.86 -48.42
N PRO A 427 24.13 -40.03 -48.13
CA PRO A 427 23.97 -40.72 -46.83
C PRO A 427 24.75 -40.12 -45.63
N GLU A 428 25.73 -39.23 -45.84
CA GLU A 428 26.56 -38.70 -44.74
C GLU A 428 25.80 -37.76 -43.76
N VAL A 429 24.78 -37.03 -44.23
CA VAL A 429 24.02 -36.09 -43.37
C VAL A 429 23.03 -36.82 -42.46
N ASP A 430 22.56 -38.00 -42.87
CA ASP A 430 21.69 -38.83 -42.04
C ASP A 430 22.47 -39.54 -40.92
N GLU A 431 23.77 -39.82 -41.10
CA GLU A 431 24.60 -40.46 -40.09
C GLU A 431 24.92 -39.50 -38.92
N GLU A 432 25.28 -38.25 -39.19
CA GLU A 432 25.47 -37.23 -38.13
C GLU A 432 24.17 -36.92 -37.38
N LYS A 433 23.04 -36.85 -38.09
CA LYS A 433 21.72 -36.65 -37.48
C LYS A 433 21.31 -37.82 -36.58
N THR A 434 21.68 -39.05 -36.97
CA THR A 434 21.42 -40.25 -36.17
C THR A 434 22.33 -40.31 -34.94
N ASN A 435 23.59 -39.89 -35.06
CA ASN A 435 24.52 -39.79 -33.94
C ASN A 435 24.11 -38.72 -32.92
N LEU A 436 23.63 -37.56 -33.38
CA LEU A 436 23.08 -36.52 -32.50
C LEU A 436 21.82 -36.98 -31.77
N LYS A 437 20.97 -37.76 -32.45
CA LYS A 437 19.75 -38.32 -31.84
C LYS A 437 20.08 -39.34 -30.75
N LEU A 438 21.04 -40.23 -31.01
CA LEU A 438 21.57 -41.18 -30.01
C LEU A 438 22.21 -40.46 -28.81
N TYR A 439 22.87 -39.32 -29.05
CA TYR A 439 23.47 -38.52 -27.98
C TYR A 439 22.41 -37.86 -27.08
N ILE A 440 21.33 -37.33 -27.68
CA ILE A 440 20.20 -36.75 -26.96
C ILE A 440 19.46 -37.81 -26.13
N GLU A 441 19.17 -38.98 -26.71
CA GLU A 441 18.53 -40.10 -26.00
C GLU A 441 19.36 -40.53 -24.78
N LYS A 442 20.69 -40.56 -24.90
CA LYS A 442 21.58 -40.92 -23.80
C LYS A 442 21.60 -39.90 -22.66
N ILE A 443 21.45 -38.61 -22.97
CA ILE A 443 21.31 -37.54 -21.97
C ILE A 443 19.95 -37.64 -21.27
N GLU A 444 18.87 -37.87 -22.03
CA GLU A 444 17.52 -38.03 -21.49
C GLU A 444 17.41 -39.25 -20.57
N GLU A 445 18.02 -40.38 -20.94
CA GLU A 445 18.08 -41.59 -20.12
C GLU A 445 18.87 -41.34 -18.81
N THR A 446 19.98 -40.59 -18.88
CA THR A 446 20.77 -40.22 -17.70
C THR A 446 19.98 -39.30 -16.76
N LEU A 447 19.23 -38.34 -17.31
CA LEU A 447 18.37 -37.43 -16.54
C LEU A 447 17.19 -38.15 -15.90
N MET A 448 16.54 -39.07 -16.61
CA MET A 448 15.45 -39.89 -16.09
C MET A 448 15.92 -40.81 -14.96
N THR A 449 17.12 -41.37 -15.10
CA THR A 449 17.74 -42.21 -14.06
C THR A 449 18.06 -41.39 -12.80
N LYS A 450 18.58 -40.17 -12.96
CA LYS A 450 18.81 -39.23 -11.85
C LYS A 450 17.50 -38.83 -11.16
N HIS A 451 16.46 -38.54 -11.93
CA HIS A 451 15.16 -38.17 -11.39
C HIS A 451 14.56 -39.33 -10.58
N LYS A 452 14.64 -40.56 -11.11
CA LYS A 452 14.19 -41.77 -10.42
C LYS A 452 14.92 -41.98 -9.09
N LEU A 453 16.25 -41.82 -9.07
CA LEU A 453 17.06 -41.95 -7.84
C LEU A 453 16.73 -40.87 -6.80
N VAL A 454 16.48 -39.63 -7.22
CA VAL A 454 16.05 -38.55 -6.33
C VAL A 454 14.66 -38.84 -5.75
N THR A 455 13.72 -39.33 -6.57
CA THR A 455 12.40 -39.73 -6.09
C THR A 455 12.48 -40.91 -5.11
N GLU A 456 13.35 -41.89 -5.38
CA GLU A 456 13.56 -43.05 -4.50
C GLU A 456 14.18 -42.63 -3.16
N LEU A 457 15.14 -41.70 -3.17
CA LEU A 457 15.71 -41.08 -1.96
C LEU A 457 14.67 -40.29 -1.17
N GLN A 458 13.84 -39.48 -1.84
CA GLN A 458 12.78 -38.71 -1.19
C GLN A 458 11.73 -39.62 -0.55
N ASN A 459 11.40 -40.73 -1.21
CA ASN A 459 10.50 -41.73 -0.65
C ASN A 459 11.13 -42.46 0.54
N ARG A 460 12.43 -42.79 0.48
CA ARG A 460 13.14 -43.43 1.60
C ARG A 460 13.30 -42.51 2.81
N ILE A 461 13.52 -41.21 2.59
CA ILE A 461 13.53 -40.19 3.65
C ILE A 461 12.14 -40.07 4.28
N LYS A 462 11.07 -40.07 3.48
CA LYS A 462 9.69 -40.09 3.99
C LYS A 462 9.36 -41.35 4.77
N GLU A 463 9.85 -42.52 4.34
CA GLU A 463 9.68 -43.78 5.08
C GLU A 463 10.40 -43.74 6.43
N LEU A 464 11.62 -43.21 6.48
CA LEU A 464 12.39 -43.05 7.72
C LEU A 464 11.77 -42.00 8.66
N GLN A 465 11.16 -40.94 8.12
CA GLN A 465 10.47 -39.91 8.91
C GLN A 465 9.10 -40.36 9.46
N ASN A 466 8.46 -41.34 8.81
CA ASN A 466 7.14 -41.85 9.22
C ASN A 466 7.20 -43.05 10.17
N GLN A 467 8.39 -43.59 10.47
CA GLN A 467 8.53 -44.58 11.54
C GLN A 467 8.53 -43.86 12.90
N ALA A 468 7.40 -43.96 13.61
CA ALA A 468 7.28 -43.43 14.97
C ALA A 468 8.31 -44.12 15.90
N PRO A 469 8.92 -43.39 16.85
CA PRO A 469 9.90 -43.96 17.76
C PRO A 469 9.18 -44.85 18.77
N GLN A 470 9.11 -46.16 18.48
CA GLN A 470 8.88 -47.14 19.54
C GLN A 470 10.20 -47.30 20.29
N PHE A 471 10.28 -46.65 21.45
CA PHE A 471 11.32 -46.88 22.44
C PHE A 471 11.36 -48.36 22.82
N ASN A 472 12.32 -49.09 22.28
CA ASN A 472 12.83 -50.30 22.90
C ASN A 472 14.36 -50.31 22.79
N ASN A 473 14.99 -50.47 23.95
CA ASN A 473 16.41 -50.25 24.26
C ASN A 473 17.38 -51.12 23.45
N ASN A 474 17.71 -50.75 22.21
CA ASN A 474 18.94 -51.18 21.52
C ASN A 474 19.34 -50.16 20.43
N ASN A 475 19.81 -48.98 20.86
CA ASN A 475 20.21 -47.85 19.99
C ASN A 475 21.50 -48.06 19.18
N SER A 476 22.20 -49.19 19.32
CA SER A 476 23.50 -49.39 18.64
C SER A 476 23.40 -49.78 17.15
N ASP A 477 22.25 -50.29 16.69
CA ASP A 477 22.14 -50.92 15.36
C ASP A 477 21.55 -49.97 14.30
N VAL A 478 20.71 -49.02 14.72
CA VAL A 478 20.11 -48.01 13.83
C VAL A 478 21.15 -46.98 13.39
N ASP A 479 22.00 -46.51 14.30
CA ASP A 479 23.06 -45.57 13.96
C ASP A 479 24.09 -46.18 13.00
N LYS A 480 24.35 -47.49 13.12
CA LYS A 480 25.24 -48.22 12.21
C LYS A 480 24.65 -48.32 10.79
N GLN A 481 23.36 -48.63 10.67
CA GLN A 481 22.68 -48.68 9.38
C GLN A 481 22.58 -47.28 8.73
N LEU A 482 22.40 -46.23 9.52
CA LEU A 482 22.36 -44.86 9.03
C LEU A 482 23.75 -44.38 8.57
N LEU A 483 24.81 -44.81 9.25
CA LEU A 483 26.20 -44.54 8.87
C LEU A 483 26.56 -45.26 7.55
N GLU A 484 26.21 -46.55 7.42
CA GLU A 484 26.45 -47.33 6.21
C GLU A 484 25.66 -46.78 5.00
N ALA A 485 24.41 -46.35 5.21
CA ALA A 485 23.60 -45.72 4.16
C ALA A 485 24.19 -44.38 3.70
N ASN A 486 24.70 -43.56 4.65
CA ASN A 486 25.36 -42.30 4.33
C ASN A 486 26.70 -42.50 3.61
N GLU A 487 27.44 -43.56 3.96
CA GLU A 487 28.72 -43.86 3.33
C GLU A 487 28.54 -44.38 1.88
N GLN A 488 27.49 -45.17 1.62
CA GLN A 488 27.11 -45.56 0.26
C GLN A 488 26.67 -44.36 -0.59
N LEU A 489 25.95 -43.41 0.00
CA LEU A 489 25.56 -42.16 -0.65
C LEU A 489 26.78 -41.32 -1.03
N ARG A 490 27.77 -41.20 -0.13
CA ARG A 490 29.02 -40.48 -0.40
C ARG A 490 29.81 -41.09 -1.55
N LYS A 491 29.91 -42.43 -1.62
CA LYS A 491 30.56 -43.11 -2.76
C LYS A 491 29.86 -42.83 -4.09
N ARG A 492 28.53 -42.87 -4.13
CA ARG A 492 27.76 -42.56 -5.36
C ARG A 492 27.88 -41.11 -5.81
N ILE A 493 27.92 -40.17 -4.86
CA ILE A 493 28.16 -38.75 -5.18
C ILE A 493 29.54 -38.59 -5.83
N GLN A 494 30.56 -39.25 -5.29
CA GLN A 494 31.92 -39.19 -5.81
C GLN A 494 32.06 -39.82 -7.22
N GLU A 495 31.31 -40.87 -7.51
CA GLU A 495 31.21 -41.45 -8.87
C GLU A 495 30.58 -40.47 -9.86
N TYR A 496 29.53 -39.75 -9.47
CA TYR A 496 28.90 -38.74 -10.32
C TYR A 496 29.76 -37.49 -10.52
N GLU A 497 30.52 -37.06 -9.51
CA GLU A 497 31.50 -35.97 -9.65
C GLU A 497 32.58 -36.34 -10.68
N THR A 498 33.01 -37.60 -10.70
CA THR A 498 33.98 -38.10 -11.69
C THR A 498 33.41 -38.08 -13.11
N GLN A 499 32.12 -38.41 -13.29
CA GLN A 499 31.43 -38.34 -14.59
C GLN A 499 31.22 -36.90 -15.07
N ILE A 500 30.91 -35.97 -14.16
CA ILE A 500 30.80 -34.55 -14.47
C ILE A 500 32.14 -34.00 -14.94
N SER A 501 33.24 -34.35 -14.26
CA SER A 501 34.59 -33.92 -14.65
C SER A 501 34.98 -34.41 -16.06
N GLN A 502 34.58 -35.63 -16.45
CA GLN A 502 34.79 -36.14 -17.80
C GLN A 502 33.97 -35.39 -18.88
N LEU A 503 32.73 -34.98 -18.55
CA LEU A 503 31.89 -34.18 -19.45
C LEU A 503 32.43 -32.76 -19.62
N GLU A 504 33.00 -32.16 -18.55
CA GLU A 504 33.66 -30.86 -18.63
C GLU A 504 34.90 -30.90 -19.52
N GLU A 505 35.66 -31.99 -19.49
CA GLU A 505 36.83 -32.18 -20.36
C GLU A 505 36.43 -32.35 -21.83
N GLN A 506 35.32 -33.04 -22.12
CA GLN A 506 34.74 -33.10 -23.46
C GLN A 506 34.22 -31.74 -23.94
N ASN A 507 33.68 -30.92 -23.05
CA ASN A 507 33.23 -29.56 -23.39
C ASN A 507 34.41 -28.64 -23.76
N LYS A 508 35.58 -28.82 -23.12
CA LYS A 508 36.83 -28.13 -23.53
C LYS A 508 37.24 -28.48 -24.96
N TYR A 509 37.07 -29.74 -25.37
CA TYR A 509 37.36 -30.16 -26.75
C TYR A 509 36.38 -29.53 -27.76
N SER A 510 35.09 -29.43 -27.40
CA SER A 510 34.07 -28.76 -28.23
C SER A 510 34.36 -27.26 -28.41
N ASN A 511 34.77 -26.57 -27.34
CA ASN A 511 35.11 -25.14 -27.41
C ASN A 511 36.32 -24.89 -28.32
N LYS A 512 37.32 -25.77 -28.28
CA LYS A 512 38.48 -25.68 -29.18
C LYS A 512 38.08 -25.86 -30.65
N LEU A 513 37.16 -26.77 -30.94
CA LEU A 513 36.62 -26.96 -32.30
C LEU A 513 35.89 -25.71 -32.81
N GLN A 514 35.25 -24.96 -31.91
CA GLN A 514 34.56 -23.70 -32.23
C GLN A 514 35.54 -22.55 -32.48
N GLU A 515 36.65 -22.49 -31.73
CA GLU A 515 37.75 -21.54 -31.98
C GLU A 515 38.39 -21.77 -33.36
N ASP A 516 38.69 -23.02 -33.72
CA ASP A 516 39.24 -23.39 -35.04
C ASP A 516 38.27 -23.02 -36.19
N ALA A 517 36.96 -23.18 -35.97
CA ALA A 517 35.93 -22.77 -36.92
C ALA A 517 35.86 -21.23 -37.08
N GLN A 518 36.04 -20.47 -36.00
CA GLN A 518 36.09 -19.01 -36.06
C GLN A 518 37.33 -18.51 -36.81
N GLU A 519 38.50 -19.11 -36.60
CA GLU A 519 39.71 -18.77 -37.36
C GLU A 519 39.53 -19.01 -38.87
N THR A 520 38.84 -20.10 -39.23
CA THR A 520 38.53 -20.41 -40.63
C THR A 520 37.61 -19.35 -41.26
N VAL A 521 36.59 -18.87 -40.52
CA VAL A 521 35.70 -17.80 -40.99
C VAL A 521 36.47 -16.48 -41.18
N ILE A 522 37.39 -16.14 -40.28
CA ILE A 522 38.24 -14.93 -40.39
C ILE A 522 39.12 -15.01 -41.64
N SER A 523 39.69 -16.19 -41.93
CA SER A 523 40.47 -16.44 -43.15
C SER A 523 39.65 -16.23 -44.42
N ILE A 524 38.41 -16.75 -44.47
CA ILE A 524 37.49 -16.58 -45.61
C ILE A 524 37.11 -15.10 -45.80
N GLN A 525 36.81 -14.38 -44.72
CA GLN A 525 36.49 -12.95 -44.78
C GLN A 525 37.64 -12.12 -45.33
N LYS A 526 38.89 -12.46 -44.95
CA LYS A 526 40.08 -11.81 -45.48
C LYS A 526 40.24 -12.06 -46.98
N SER A 527 40.05 -13.31 -47.43
CA SER A 527 40.12 -13.68 -48.85
C SER A 527 39.04 -12.97 -49.69
N ASN A 528 37.81 -12.85 -49.18
CA ASN A 528 36.75 -12.11 -49.86
C ASN A 528 37.09 -10.62 -50.03
N LYS A 529 37.69 -10.00 -49.00
CA LYS A 529 38.12 -8.60 -49.07
C LYS A 529 39.24 -8.39 -50.10
N GLU A 530 40.15 -9.35 -50.25
CA GLU A 530 41.19 -9.33 -51.28
C GLU A 530 40.58 -9.46 -52.69
N LEU A 531 39.58 -10.32 -52.88
CA LEU A 531 38.84 -10.44 -54.14
C LEU A 531 38.06 -9.18 -54.51
N GLU A 532 37.41 -8.53 -53.55
CA GLU A 532 36.73 -7.25 -53.75
C GLU A 532 37.71 -6.16 -54.21
N GLN A 533 38.90 -6.13 -53.60
CA GLN A 533 39.94 -5.16 -53.97
C GLN A 533 40.53 -5.44 -55.37
N GLN A 534 40.65 -6.71 -55.76
CA GLN A 534 41.03 -7.09 -57.12
C GLN A 534 39.97 -6.67 -58.15
N LEU A 535 38.69 -6.88 -57.84
CA LEU A 535 37.58 -6.47 -58.70
C LEU A 535 37.54 -4.95 -58.88
N GLU A 536 37.74 -4.19 -57.80
CA GLU A 536 37.78 -2.72 -57.87
C GLU A 536 38.96 -2.22 -58.72
N ASN A 537 40.12 -2.85 -58.61
CA ASN A 537 41.27 -2.56 -59.46
C ASN A 537 40.97 -2.83 -60.94
N SER A 538 40.37 -3.98 -61.27
CA SER A 538 39.97 -4.29 -62.65
C SER A 538 38.93 -3.32 -63.21
N LEU A 539 37.97 -2.88 -62.39
CA LEU A 539 36.99 -1.86 -62.79
C LEU A 539 37.65 -0.51 -63.09
N ARG A 540 38.67 -0.11 -62.32
CA ARG A 540 39.47 1.09 -62.63
C ARG A 540 40.23 0.94 -63.93
N THR A 541 40.90 -0.20 -64.14
CA THR A 541 41.65 -0.44 -65.38
C THR A 541 40.73 -0.40 -66.62
N ASN A 542 39.54 -0.99 -66.52
CA ASN A 542 38.55 -0.93 -67.60
C ASN A 542 38.06 0.49 -67.86
N LYS A 543 37.90 1.31 -66.82
CA LYS A 543 37.51 2.72 -66.95
C LYS A 543 38.60 3.54 -67.65
N ASP A 544 39.87 3.28 -67.35
CA ASP A 544 41.00 3.93 -68.00
C ASP A 544 41.15 3.51 -69.46
N LEU A 545 40.94 2.23 -69.79
CA LEU A 545 40.89 1.75 -71.17
C LEU A 545 39.73 2.38 -71.96
N TYR A 546 38.58 2.55 -71.33
CA TYR A 546 37.43 3.21 -71.96
C TYR A 546 37.72 4.68 -72.28
N LEU A 547 38.48 5.36 -71.41
CA LEU A 547 38.95 6.73 -71.64
C LEU A 547 40.00 6.78 -72.75
N GLN A 548 40.95 5.83 -72.80
CA GLN A 548 41.92 5.74 -73.91
C GLN A 548 41.25 5.47 -75.27
N ILE A 549 40.24 4.58 -75.32
CA ILE A 549 39.47 4.33 -76.56
C ILE A 549 38.71 5.59 -76.98
N LYS A 550 38.17 6.34 -76.02
CA LYS A 550 37.47 7.61 -76.28
C LYS A 550 38.44 8.67 -76.82
N ASP A 551 39.65 8.75 -76.28
CA ASP A 551 40.68 9.70 -76.72
C ASP A 551 41.24 9.32 -78.10
N LEU A 552 41.43 8.04 -78.40
CA LEU A 552 41.80 7.54 -79.73
C LEU A 552 40.72 7.82 -80.78
N LYS A 553 39.43 7.75 -80.40
CA LYS A 553 38.32 8.12 -81.28
C LYS A 553 38.27 9.62 -81.60
N ASN A 554 38.79 10.46 -80.71
CA ASN A 554 38.81 11.91 -80.87
C ASN A 554 40.06 12.43 -81.61
N GLN A 555 41.08 11.60 -81.82
CA GLN A 555 42.35 11.98 -82.48
C GLN A 555 42.46 11.59 -83.95
N SER A 556 41.39 11.10 -84.59
CA SER A 556 41.45 10.71 -86.01
C SER A 556 40.47 11.48 -86.91
N PRO A 557 40.87 12.65 -87.41
CA PRO A 557 40.45 13.07 -88.74
C PRO A 557 41.63 13.63 -89.52
N GLN A 558 42.33 12.78 -90.28
CA GLN A 558 43.00 13.13 -91.53
C GLN A 558 43.75 11.90 -92.03
N LEU A 559 43.28 11.29 -93.12
CA LEU A 559 44.14 10.75 -94.17
C LEU A 559 43.33 10.45 -95.44
N GLN A 560 43.96 10.82 -96.53
CA GLN A 560 43.41 11.05 -97.86
C GLN A 560 43.15 9.75 -98.64
N THR A 561 42.18 9.82 -99.55
CA THR A 561 42.05 8.96 -100.74
C THR A 561 43.32 8.96 -101.60
N PRO A 562 43.71 7.84 -102.25
CA PRO A 562 43.44 7.77 -103.70
C PRO A 562 43.22 6.38 -104.34
N SER A 563 42.31 6.38 -105.32
CA SER A 563 42.41 5.81 -106.68
C SER A 563 42.32 4.29 -106.99
N PRO A 564 41.80 3.95 -108.20
CA PRO A 564 40.97 2.78 -108.43
C PRO A 564 41.68 1.66 -109.21
N LEU A 565 41.33 0.40 -108.93
CA LEU A 565 41.78 -0.77 -109.71
C LEU A 565 40.61 -1.70 -110.09
N THR A 566 40.16 -1.52 -111.32
CA THR A 566 39.50 -2.46 -112.27
C THR A 566 38.40 -3.45 -111.81
N PRO A 567 37.25 -3.53 -112.52
CA PRO A 567 35.97 -4.06 -112.00
C PRO A 567 35.80 -5.60 -112.01
N GLN A 568 36.87 -6.37 -112.23
CA GLN A 568 36.74 -7.83 -112.43
C GLN A 568 37.50 -8.68 -111.40
N ARG A 569 38.47 -8.09 -110.68
CA ARG A 569 39.08 -8.72 -109.49
C ARG A 569 38.34 -8.38 -108.20
N GLU A 570 37.62 -7.27 -108.16
CA GLU A 570 36.88 -6.80 -106.97
C GLU A 570 35.69 -7.70 -106.63
N LYS A 571 34.99 -8.28 -107.62
CA LYS A 571 33.90 -9.25 -107.35
C LYS A 571 34.41 -10.54 -106.72
N ASN A 572 35.54 -11.09 -107.16
CA ASN A 572 36.09 -12.32 -106.57
C ASN A 572 36.78 -12.07 -105.23
N PHE A 573 37.38 -10.89 -105.02
CA PHE A 573 37.94 -10.52 -103.72
C PHE A 573 36.85 -10.17 -102.70
N GLN A 574 35.79 -9.47 -103.10
CA GLN A 574 34.64 -9.18 -102.22
C GLN A 574 33.83 -10.45 -101.90
N ILE A 575 33.70 -11.40 -102.83
CA ILE A 575 33.05 -12.69 -102.55
C ILE A 575 33.90 -13.53 -101.57
N ASN A 576 35.23 -13.56 -101.73
CA ASN A 576 36.10 -14.27 -100.79
C ASN A 576 36.19 -13.57 -99.42
N ILE A 577 36.21 -12.23 -99.37
CA ILE A 577 36.15 -11.48 -98.12
C ILE A 577 34.78 -11.70 -97.44
N ALA A 578 33.68 -11.67 -98.19
CA ALA A 578 32.34 -11.92 -97.64
C ALA A 578 32.16 -13.38 -97.18
N LEU A 579 32.76 -14.36 -97.86
CA LEU A 579 32.74 -15.76 -97.43
C LEU A 579 33.61 -16.00 -96.19
N VAL A 580 34.78 -15.37 -96.11
CA VAL A 580 35.64 -15.44 -94.92
C VAL A 580 35.02 -14.67 -93.74
N GLN A 581 34.42 -13.50 -93.99
CA GLN A 581 33.67 -12.75 -92.98
C GLN A 581 32.47 -13.54 -92.48
N LYS A 582 31.68 -14.12 -93.38
CA LYS A 582 30.53 -14.95 -92.99
C LYS A 582 30.96 -16.20 -92.21
N LYS A 583 32.05 -16.86 -92.62
CA LYS A 583 32.60 -18.01 -91.89
C LYS A 583 33.16 -17.61 -90.52
N ASN A 584 33.82 -16.46 -90.42
CA ASN A 584 34.32 -15.93 -89.15
C ASN A 584 33.18 -15.44 -88.26
N GLU A 585 32.11 -14.85 -88.82
CA GLU A 585 30.90 -14.47 -88.10
C GLU A 585 30.14 -15.70 -87.62
N GLU A 586 30.03 -16.76 -88.43
CA GLU A 586 29.42 -18.03 -88.00
C GLU A 586 30.25 -18.71 -86.91
N GLN A 587 31.58 -18.67 -86.98
CA GLN A 587 32.46 -19.16 -85.92
C GLN A 587 32.38 -18.31 -84.64
N LEU A 588 32.34 -16.99 -84.78
CA LEU A 588 32.20 -16.06 -83.66
C LEU A 588 30.82 -16.21 -83.02
N GLN A 589 29.77 -16.40 -83.82
CA GLN A 589 28.42 -16.65 -83.32
C GLN A 589 28.34 -17.99 -82.61
N GLN A 590 28.96 -19.05 -83.14
CA GLN A 590 29.07 -20.32 -82.42
C GLN A 590 29.81 -20.19 -81.10
N GLN A 591 30.89 -19.40 -81.05
CA GLN A 591 31.61 -19.14 -79.79
C GLN A 591 30.76 -18.32 -78.82
N ILE A 592 30.04 -17.31 -79.30
CA ILE A 592 29.11 -16.51 -78.49
C ILE A 592 28.01 -17.40 -77.93
N ASP A 593 27.40 -18.27 -78.75
CA ASP A 593 26.33 -19.16 -78.33
C ASP A 593 26.86 -20.20 -77.30
N GLN A 594 28.09 -20.70 -77.48
CA GLN A 594 28.76 -21.58 -76.51
C GLN A 594 29.04 -20.86 -75.18
N GLU A 595 29.56 -19.64 -75.22
CA GLU A 595 29.81 -18.85 -74.00
C GLU A 595 28.51 -18.41 -73.33
N GLN A 596 27.45 -18.12 -74.08
CA GLN A 596 26.11 -17.87 -73.52
C GLN A 596 25.55 -19.11 -72.83
N GLN A 597 25.67 -20.30 -73.43
CA GLN A 597 25.28 -21.55 -72.76
C GLN A 597 26.10 -21.79 -71.49
N ARG A 598 27.40 -21.46 -71.51
CA ARG A 598 28.27 -21.58 -70.35
C ARG A 598 27.89 -20.59 -69.24
N ILE A 599 27.55 -19.36 -69.59
CA ILE A 599 27.04 -18.34 -68.65
C ILE A 599 25.74 -18.84 -68.00
N VAL A 600 24.79 -19.37 -68.78
CA VAL A 600 23.54 -19.92 -68.24
C VAL A 600 23.79 -21.09 -67.29
N GLN A 601 24.74 -21.98 -67.61
CA GLN A 601 25.15 -23.05 -66.70
C GLN A 601 25.80 -22.53 -65.40
N LEU A 602 26.66 -21.52 -65.50
CA LEU A 602 27.30 -20.90 -64.35
C LEU A 602 26.29 -20.12 -63.49
N GLU A 603 25.33 -19.44 -64.09
CA GLU A 603 24.22 -18.78 -63.39
C GLU A 603 23.35 -19.80 -62.66
N PHE A 604 23.08 -20.95 -63.28
CA PHE A 604 22.35 -22.04 -62.63
C PHE A 604 23.12 -22.60 -61.42
N GLN A 605 24.42 -22.85 -61.57
CA GLN A 605 25.29 -23.30 -60.47
C GLN A 605 25.39 -22.24 -59.36
N MET A 606 25.56 -20.97 -59.71
CA MET A 606 25.63 -19.87 -58.76
C MET A 606 24.31 -19.71 -58.00
N ASN A 607 23.16 -19.89 -58.66
CA ASN A 607 21.86 -19.88 -58.00
C ASN A 607 21.65 -21.08 -57.06
N GLN A 608 22.19 -22.27 -57.40
CA GLN A 608 22.20 -23.42 -56.48
C GLN A 608 23.08 -23.15 -55.26
N LEU A 609 24.31 -22.67 -55.47
CA LEU A 609 25.24 -22.28 -54.40
C LEU A 609 24.68 -21.18 -53.51
N ASN A 610 24.03 -20.16 -54.08
CA ASN A 610 23.39 -19.10 -53.30
C ASN A 610 22.24 -19.64 -52.44
N LYS A 611 21.47 -20.61 -52.96
CA LYS A 611 20.40 -21.26 -52.19
C LYS A 611 20.95 -22.10 -51.04
N GLU A 612 22.04 -22.82 -51.27
CA GLU A 612 22.74 -23.57 -50.22
C GLU A 612 23.37 -22.63 -49.18
N LEU A 613 23.98 -21.53 -49.62
CA LEU A 613 24.55 -20.50 -48.75
C LEU A 613 23.47 -19.87 -47.86
N LEU A 614 22.29 -19.54 -48.42
CA LEU A 614 21.14 -19.06 -47.65
C LEU A 614 20.66 -20.10 -46.64
N GLY A 615 20.62 -21.37 -47.02
CA GLY A 615 20.28 -22.48 -46.10
C GLY A 615 21.28 -22.62 -44.95
N LEU A 616 22.58 -22.53 -45.24
CA LEU A 616 23.65 -22.56 -44.24
C LEU A 616 23.66 -21.32 -43.35
N GLN A 617 23.39 -20.13 -43.89
CA GLN A 617 23.25 -18.90 -43.12
C GLN A 617 22.06 -18.98 -42.15
N GLN A 618 20.93 -19.51 -42.62
CA GLN A 618 19.76 -19.72 -41.77
C GLN A 618 20.05 -20.74 -40.65
N LEU A 619 20.70 -21.87 -40.99
CA LEU A 619 21.11 -22.87 -40.01
C LEU A 619 22.10 -22.29 -38.98
N ASN A 620 23.03 -21.44 -39.40
CA ASN A 620 23.99 -20.80 -38.51
C ASN A 620 23.31 -19.76 -37.61
N GLN A 621 22.35 -18.99 -38.12
CA GLN A 621 21.52 -18.10 -37.30
C GLN A 621 20.70 -18.88 -36.26
N ASP A 622 20.16 -20.03 -36.63
CA ASP A 622 19.39 -20.87 -35.71
C ASP A 622 20.31 -21.53 -34.66
N LYS A 623 21.53 -21.96 -35.03
CA LYS A 623 22.56 -22.41 -34.07
C LYS A 623 22.95 -21.30 -33.10
N LEU A 624 23.20 -20.08 -33.59
CA LEU A 624 23.54 -18.93 -32.74
C LEU A 624 22.40 -18.55 -31.79
N LYS A 625 21.14 -18.66 -32.23
CA LYS A 625 19.97 -18.48 -31.35
C LYS A 625 19.92 -19.56 -30.26
N ILE A 626 20.19 -20.82 -30.60
CA ILE A 626 20.21 -21.91 -29.63
C ILE A 626 21.36 -21.73 -28.63
N ILE A 627 22.57 -21.38 -29.10
CA ILE A 627 23.72 -21.09 -28.25
C ILE A 627 23.42 -19.91 -27.33
N GLY A 628 22.89 -18.80 -27.84
CA GLY A 628 22.50 -17.65 -27.02
C GLY A 628 21.45 -18.00 -25.96
N ASN A 629 20.47 -18.84 -26.30
CA ASN A 629 19.48 -19.32 -25.33
C ASN A 629 20.10 -20.24 -24.25
N LEU A 630 21.10 -21.05 -24.61
CA LEU A 630 21.81 -21.91 -23.66
C LEU A 630 22.77 -21.10 -22.77
N GLU A 631 23.45 -20.09 -23.31
CA GLU A 631 24.28 -19.15 -22.54
C GLU A 631 23.45 -18.36 -21.54
N VAL A 632 22.27 -17.85 -21.95
CA VAL A 632 21.34 -17.18 -21.03
C VAL A 632 20.90 -18.14 -19.92
N ARG A 633 20.54 -19.39 -20.25
CA ARG A 633 20.18 -20.39 -19.24
C ARG A 633 21.34 -20.75 -18.31
N LEU A 634 22.57 -20.81 -18.80
CA LEU A 634 23.76 -21.04 -17.97
C LEU A 634 24.03 -19.87 -17.04
N ILE A 635 23.89 -18.63 -17.52
CA ILE A 635 24.01 -17.41 -16.70
C ILE A 635 22.92 -17.36 -15.64
N GLU A 636 21.68 -17.71 -16.00
CA GLU A 636 20.56 -17.82 -15.06
C GLU A 636 20.87 -18.87 -13.99
N LEU A 637 21.35 -20.05 -14.37
CA LEU A 637 21.67 -21.14 -13.45
C LEU A 637 22.84 -20.80 -12.51
N ASP A 638 23.86 -20.10 -13.01
CA ASP A 638 24.96 -19.57 -12.20
C ASP A 638 24.49 -18.47 -11.24
N SER A 639 23.57 -17.61 -11.69
CA SER A 639 22.94 -16.61 -10.83
C SER A 639 22.14 -17.27 -9.71
N THR A 640 21.32 -18.29 -10.04
CA THR A 640 20.55 -19.05 -9.05
C THR A 640 21.47 -19.81 -8.09
N LYS A 641 22.61 -20.33 -8.57
CA LYS A 641 23.62 -20.98 -7.72
C LYS A 641 24.24 -20.00 -6.72
N ARG A 642 24.66 -18.81 -7.16
CA ARG A 642 25.19 -17.76 -6.27
C ARG A 642 24.13 -17.26 -5.29
N GLU A 643 22.88 -17.17 -5.72
CA GLU A 643 21.76 -16.80 -4.87
C GLU A 643 21.49 -17.89 -3.81
N ASN A 644 21.55 -19.16 -4.16
CA ASN A 644 21.47 -20.28 -3.21
C ASN A 644 22.64 -20.30 -2.22
N GLU A 645 23.86 -20.01 -2.66
CA GLU A 645 25.03 -19.89 -1.77
C GLU A 645 24.87 -18.70 -0.80
N LYS A 646 24.35 -17.57 -1.30
CA LYS A 646 24.02 -16.40 -0.47
C LYS A 646 22.92 -16.72 0.55
N LEU A 647 21.85 -17.38 0.12
CA LEU A 647 20.76 -17.83 1.00
C LEU A 647 21.26 -18.82 2.04
N THR A 648 22.17 -19.72 1.69
CA THR A 648 22.78 -20.66 2.65
C THR A 648 23.59 -19.93 3.72
N LEU A 649 24.37 -18.92 3.33
CA LEU A 649 25.10 -18.06 4.27
C LEU A 649 24.16 -17.20 5.13
N GLU A 650 23.11 -16.64 4.55
CA GLU A 650 22.09 -15.87 5.27
C GLU A 650 21.34 -16.76 6.27
N ILE A 651 20.97 -17.98 5.90
CA ILE A 651 20.37 -18.98 6.79
C ILE A 651 21.32 -19.30 7.96
N ALA A 652 22.60 -19.56 7.69
CA ALA A 652 23.58 -19.80 8.75
C ALA A 652 23.75 -18.59 9.69
N THR A 653 23.64 -17.37 9.15
CA THR A 653 23.71 -16.14 9.95
C THR A 653 22.43 -15.93 10.77
N LEU A 654 21.27 -16.26 10.21
CA LEU A 654 19.98 -16.23 10.90
C LEU A 654 19.95 -17.25 12.04
N PHE A 655 20.48 -18.47 11.85
CA PHE A 655 20.61 -19.45 12.93
C PHE A 655 21.46 -18.93 14.09
N LYS A 656 22.60 -18.29 13.82
CA LYS A 656 23.41 -17.64 14.86
C LYS A 656 22.67 -16.50 15.57
N LYS A 657 21.85 -15.74 14.84
CA LYS A 657 21.00 -14.70 15.44
C LYS A 657 19.90 -15.32 16.30
N ILE A 658 19.27 -16.42 15.87
CA ILE A 658 18.27 -17.15 16.64
C ILE A 658 18.89 -17.65 17.95
N GLU A 659 20.05 -18.31 17.90
CA GLU A 659 20.77 -18.73 19.12
C GLU A 659 21.06 -17.56 20.07
N HIS A 660 21.45 -16.39 19.53
CA HIS A 660 21.64 -15.19 20.33
C HIS A 660 20.33 -14.65 20.92
N HIS A 661 19.23 -14.64 20.17
CA HIS A 661 17.93 -14.18 20.67
C HIS A 661 17.36 -15.16 21.70
N GLU A 662 17.59 -16.46 21.57
CA GLU A 662 17.24 -17.46 22.58
C GLU A 662 17.97 -17.17 23.90
N LEU A 663 19.27 -16.84 23.85
CA LEU A 663 20.02 -16.41 25.04
C LEU A 663 19.47 -15.11 25.64
N VAL A 664 19.11 -14.12 24.82
CA VAL A 664 18.50 -12.87 25.30
C VAL A 664 17.11 -13.12 25.91
N ILE A 665 16.30 -14.01 25.34
CA ILE A 665 15.00 -14.39 25.89
C ILE A 665 15.18 -15.08 27.24
N ILE A 666 16.16 -15.97 27.38
CA ILE A 666 16.49 -16.60 28.66
C ILE A 666 16.86 -15.53 29.70
N GLN A 667 17.71 -14.56 29.32
CA GLN A 667 18.13 -13.48 30.21
C GLN A 667 16.97 -12.53 30.59
N GLN A 668 16.09 -12.20 29.65
CA GLN A 668 14.89 -11.40 29.93
C GLN A 668 13.88 -12.15 30.80
N GLN A 669 13.79 -13.48 30.64
CA GLN A 669 12.94 -14.31 31.48
C GLN A 669 13.44 -14.31 32.94
N GLU A 670 14.76 -14.40 33.15
CA GLU A 670 15.38 -14.24 34.47
C GLU A 670 15.08 -12.85 35.07
N GLU A 671 15.17 -11.76 34.29
CA GLU A 671 14.83 -10.41 34.75
C GLU A 671 13.33 -10.26 35.10
N ILE A 672 12.45 -10.88 34.32
CA ILE A 672 11.01 -10.89 34.60
C ILE A 672 10.72 -11.64 35.89
N ASP A 673 11.38 -12.77 36.12
CA ASP A 673 11.19 -13.56 37.34
C ASP A 673 11.75 -12.82 38.57
N ASP A 674 12.87 -12.11 38.45
CA ASP A 674 13.37 -11.17 39.48
C ASP A 674 12.39 -10.01 39.76
N LEU A 675 11.74 -9.49 38.73
CA LEU A 675 10.73 -8.43 38.87
C LEU A 675 9.44 -8.96 39.51
N LYS A 676 9.02 -10.18 39.19
CA LYS A 676 7.90 -10.85 39.87
C LYS A 676 8.22 -11.06 41.35
N ASP A 677 9.42 -11.51 41.69
CA ASP A 677 9.84 -11.66 43.09
C ASP A 677 9.83 -10.33 43.85
N LYS A 678 10.20 -9.23 43.18
CA LYS A 678 10.10 -7.87 43.76
C LYS A 678 8.64 -7.41 43.90
N TYR A 679 7.80 -7.70 42.91
CA TYR A 679 6.38 -7.38 42.94
C TYR A 679 5.69 -8.13 44.06
N ASP A 680 5.95 -9.42 44.24
CA ASP A 680 5.38 -10.25 45.31
C ASP A 680 5.83 -9.77 46.69
N LYS A 681 7.07 -9.28 46.83
CA LYS A 681 7.54 -8.62 48.06
C LYS A 681 6.79 -7.32 48.34
N LEU A 682 6.56 -6.50 47.31
CA LEU A 682 5.80 -5.24 47.42
C LEU A 682 4.32 -5.50 47.74
N THR A 683 3.71 -6.51 47.13
CA THR A 683 2.33 -6.91 47.42
C THR A 683 2.20 -7.39 48.86
N LYS A 684 3.14 -8.21 49.36
CA LYS A 684 3.17 -8.59 50.78
C LYS A 684 3.36 -7.39 51.70
N GLN A 685 4.19 -6.43 51.31
CA GLN A 685 4.37 -5.19 52.09
C GLN A 685 3.10 -4.34 52.11
N HIS A 686 2.36 -4.28 51.00
CA HIS A 686 1.09 -3.58 50.91
C HIS A 686 -0.02 -4.30 51.70
N GLU A 687 -0.02 -5.63 51.71
CA GLU A 687 -0.91 -6.43 52.56
C GLU A 687 -0.67 -6.12 54.05
N ILE A 688 0.59 -6.11 54.49
CA ILE A 688 0.95 -5.73 55.87
C ILE A 688 0.50 -4.29 56.18
N GLN A 689 0.73 -3.34 55.27
CA GLN A 689 0.28 -1.95 55.45
C GLN A 689 -1.24 -1.82 55.47
N SER A 690 -1.95 -2.64 54.71
CA SER A 690 -3.42 -2.68 54.72
C SER A 690 -3.94 -3.24 56.04
N GLU A 691 -3.31 -4.29 56.58
CA GLU A 691 -3.63 -4.84 57.90
C GLU A 691 -3.36 -3.83 59.02
N GLU A 692 -2.24 -3.10 58.96
CA GLU A 692 -1.96 -1.99 59.89
C GLU A 692 -3.01 -0.88 59.79
N LEU A 693 -3.44 -0.54 58.57
CA LEU A 693 -4.48 0.47 58.37
C LEU A 693 -5.84 0.02 58.92
N ASP A 694 -6.17 -1.25 58.76
CA ASP A 694 -7.38 -1.84 59.32
C ASP A 694 -7.31 -1.93 60.86
N GLN A 695 -6.14 -2.20 61.42
CA GLN A 695 -5.90 -2.12 62.87
C GLN A 695 -6.14 -0.70 63.40
N VAL A 696 -5.63 0.32 62.70
CA VAL A 696 -5.87 1.74 63.03
C VAL A 696 -7.36 2.10 62.90
N ARG A 697 -8.07 1.55 61.92
CA ARG A 697 -9.52 1.74 61.78
C ARG A 697 -10.30 1.08 62.92
N ILE A 698 -9.87 -0.09 63.39
CA ILE A 698 -10.44 -0.78 64.54
C ILE A 698 -10.20 0.03 65.81
N GLU A 699 -8.98 0.51 66.06
CA GLU A 699 -8.67 1.38 67.19
C GLU A 699 -9.48 2.68 67.15
N LYS A 700 -9.60 3.30 65.97
CA LYS A 700 -10.43 4.50 65.80
C LYS A 700 -11.90 4.23 66.13
N ARG A 701 -12.43 3.06 65.75
CA ARG A 701 -13.80 2.64 66.07
C ARG A 701 -13.96 2.40 67.57
N GLN A 702 -13.01 1.73 68.22
CA GLN A 702 -13.01 1.52 69.67
C GLN A 702 -12.96 2.85 70.44
N ASN A 703 -12.14 3.80 69.98
CA ASN A 703 -12.08 5.14 70.55
C ASN A 703 -13.42 5.88 70.38
N LEU A 704 -14.06 5.79 69.21
CA LEU A 704 -15.40 6.33 68.97
C LEU A 704 -16.44 5.72 69.91
N GLU A 705 -16.44 4.40 70.09
CA GLU A 705 -17.33 3.72 71.03
C GLU A 705 -17.06 4.10 72.50
N GLU A 706 -15.81 4.44 72.85
CA GLU A 706 -15.46 4.98 74.16
C GLU A 706 -15.94 6.43 74.31
N TYR A 707 -15.84 7.24 73.26
CA TYR A 707 -16.40 8.60 73.24
C TYR A 707 -17.93 8.56 73.38
N ASP A 708 -18.62 7.69 72.65
CA ASP A 708 -20.06 7.50 72.75
C ASP A 708 -20.45 7.03 74.17
N ARG A 709 -19.65 6.15 74.80
CA ARG A 709 -19.85 5.77 76.20
C ARG A 709 -19.69 6.94 77.16
N LYS A 710 -18.64 7.75 77.00
CA LYS A 710 -18.42 8.96 77.81
C LYS A 710 -19.50 10.02 77.59
N GLU A 711 -19.98 10.17 76.37
CA GLU A 711 -21.09 11.05 76.04
C GLU A 711 -22.37 10.57 76.73
N ASN A 712 -22.67 9.27 76.69
CA ASN A 712 -23.81 8.70 77.39
C ASN A 712 -23.68 8.84 78.92
N GLU A 713 -22.49 8.66 79.50
CA GLU A 713 -22.24 8.94 80.92
C GLU A 713 -22.46 10.43 81.25
N LEU A 714 -21.98 11.34 80.40
CA LEU A 714 -22.22 12.77 80.55
C LEU A 714 -23.71 13.12 80.44
N LEU A 715 -24.45 12.47 79.54
CA LEU A 715 -25.89 12.64 79.42
C LEU A 715 -26.63 12.16 80.69
N LEU A 716 -26.21 11.03 81.28
CA LEU A 716 -26.74 10.56 82.56
C LEU A 716 -26.42 11.53 83.71
N ILE A 717 -25.21 12.11 83.74
CA ILE A 717 -24.84 13.14 84.72
C ILE A 717 -25.67 14.41 84.51
N ILE A 718 -25.88 14.85 83.27
CA ILE A 718 -26.73 16.00 82.95
C ILE A 718 -28.16 15.74 83.41
N GLU A 719 -28.68 14.54 83.23
CA GLU A 719 -30.02 14.17 83.66
C GLU A 719 -30.13 14.10 85.19
N ASP A 720 -29.14 13.56 85.90
CA ASP A 720 -29.06 13.63 87.37
C ASP A 720 -29.00 15.08 87.88
N LEU A 721 -28.21 15.93 87.22
CA LEU A 721 -28.14 17.36 87.53
C LEU A 721 -29.47 18.07 87.28
N LYS A 722 -30.18 17.75 86.19
CA LYS A 722 -31.55 18.26 85.96
C LYS A 722 -32.50 17.79 87.04
N ASN A 723 -32.44 16.52 87.44
CA ASN A 723 -33.28 15.99 88.51
C ASN A 723 -33.00 16.72 89.83
N ARG A 724 -31.72 16.93 90.19
CA ARG A 724 -31.31 17.73 91.35
C ARG A 724 -31.75 19.18 91.24
N LEU A 725 -31.68 19.79 90.06
CA LEU A 725 -32.18 21.15 89.83
C LEU A 725 -33.70 21.21 90.04
N THR A 726 -34.43 20.18 89.59
CA THR A 726 -35.88 20.06 89.77
C THR A 726 -36.23 19.85 91.25
N GLU A 727 -35.45 19.06 91.97
CA GLU A 727 -35.54 18.86 93.43
C GLU A 727 -35.29 20.17 94.17
N MET A 728 -34.21 20.90 93.83
CA MET A 728 -33.93 22.22 94.39
C MET A 728 -35.04 23.23 94.05
N THR A 729 -35.61 23.16 92.84
CA THR A 729 -36.72 24.03 92.44
C THR A 729 -37.97 23.71 93.27
N LYS A 730 -38.26 22.43 93.54
CA LYS A 730 -39.33 22.03 94.47
C LYS A 730 -39.05 22.49 95.90
N GLN A 731 -37.81 22.38 96.38
CA GLN A 731 -37.43 22.88 97.71
C GLN A 731 -37.58 24.40 97.79
N TYR A 732 -37.16 25.12 96.76
CA TYR A 732 -37.35 26.56 96.65
C TYR A 732 -38.83 26.92 96.61
N GLN A 733 -39.66 26.19 95.85
CA GLN A 733 -41.11 26.37 95.80
C GLN A 733 -41.72 26.14 97.19
N THR A 734 -41.33 25.06 97.87
CA THR A 734 -41.80 24.73 99.24
C THR A 734 -41.40 25.81 100.24
N THR A 735 -40.18 26.33 100.12
CA THR A 735 -39.67 27.41 100.98
C THR A 735 -40.38 28.74 100.67
N SER A 736 -40.66 29.01 99.39
CA SER A 736 -41.46 30.16 98.96
C SER A 736 -42.90 30.06 99.45
N ASP A 737 -43.49 28.87 99.43
CA ASP A 737 -44.86 28.61 99.91
C ASP A 737 -44.91 28.73 101.45
N GLN A 738 -43.89 28.27 102.17
CA GLN A 738 -43.72 28.49 103.61
C GLN A 738 -43.52 29.98 103.95
N LEU A 739 -42.78 30.72 103.11
CA LEU A 739 -42.59 32.16 103.26
C LEU A 739 -43.89 32.91 103.00
N ASN A 740 -44.67 32.52 101.99
CA ASN A 740 -45.99 33.09 101.70
C ASN A 740 -47.01 32.75 102.81
N GLN A 741 -47.01 31.54 103.35
CA GLN A 741 -47.79 31.20 104.55
C GLN A 741 -47.39 32.03 105.77
N SER A 742 -46.09 32.29 105.95
CA SER A 742 -45.59 33.14 107.03
C SER A 742 -45.98 34.61 106.82
N LEU A 743 -46.03 35.08 105.57
CA LEU A 743 -46.52 36.41 105.20
C LEU A 743 -48.02 36.55 105.47
N ASP A 744 -48.83 35.53 105.14
CA ASP A 744 -50.26 35.49 105.45
C ASP A 744 -50.52 35.43 106.96
N HIS A 745 -49.70 34.70 107.72
CA HIS A 745 -49.75 34.71 109.19
C HIS A 745 -49.38 36.08 109.78
N ASN A 746 -48.43 36.79 109.15
CA ASN A 746 -48.02 38.13 109.58
C ASN A 746 -49.10 39.19 109.26
N ASN A 747 -49.80 39.04 108.13
CA ASN A 747 -50.96 39.86 107.77
C ASN A 747 -52.17 39.59 108.70
N GLN A 748 -52.36 38.34 109.15
CA GLN A 748 -53.36 38.01 110.18
C GLN A 748 -52.99 38.57 111.57
N MET A 749 -51.70 38.60 111.92
CA MET A 749 -51.20 39.23 113.15
C MET A 749 -51.32 40.77 113.12
N GLN A 750 -51.11 41.41 111.98
CA GLN A 750 -51.31 42.87 111.83
C GLN A 750 -52.78 43.29 112.03
N ASN A 751 -53.74 42.47 111.58
CA ASN A 751 -55.16 42.72 111.81
C ASN A 751 -55.57 42.53 113.29
N LEU A 752 -54.91 41.62 114.03
CA LEU A 752 -55.12 41.42 115.48
C LEU A 752 -54.44 42.50 116.35
N VAL A 753 -53.36 43.12 115.87
CA VAL A 753 -52.71 44.27 116.52
C VAL A 753 -53.54 45.54 116.35
N GLN A 754 -54.25 45.69 115.23
CA GLN A 754 -55.17 46.81 115.00
C GLN A 754 -56.48 46.70 115.84
N GLU A 755 -56.93 45.51 116.20
CA GLU A 755 -58.07 45.29 117.14
C GLU A 755 -57.69 45.40 118.64
N LYS A 756 -56.39 45.34 118.98
CA LYS A 756 -55.91 45.40 120.39
C LYS A 756 -55.49 46.80 120.84
N ASP A 757 -55.15 47.71 119.92
CA ASP A 757 -54.82 49.11 120.24
C ASP A 757 -56.04 49.97 120.62
N GLU A 758 -57.27 49.55 120.28
CA GLU A 758 -58.51 50.19 120.76
C GLU A 758 -58.92 49.74 122.18
N THR A 759 -58.28 48.70 122.74
CA THR A 759 -58.54 48.24 124.13
C THR A 759 -57.54 48.84 125.14
N ILE A 760 -56.41 49.40 124.67
CA ILE A 760 -55.34 49.94 125.52
C ILE A 760 -55.60 51.41 125.93
N GLN A 761 -56.55 52.10 125.29
CA GLN A 761 -57.03 53.42 125.76
C GLN A 761 -58.06 53.36 126.91
N LEU A 762 -58.43 52.16 127.41
CA LEU A 762 -59.41 51.98 128.50
C LEU A 762 -58.83 51.37 129.80
N LEU A 763 -57.51 51.16 129.90
CA LEU A 763 -56.87 50.57 131.09
C LEU A 763 -55.71 51.40 131.66
N GLU A 764 -55.73 52.72 131.47
CA GLU A 764 -54.89 53.70 132.19
C GLU A 764 -55.52 54.21 133.51
N ALA A 765 -56.36 53.40 134.17
CA ALA A 765 -56.91 53.70 135.50
C ALA A 765 -56.92 52.46 136.39
N GLY A 766 -55.75 52.06 136.92
CA GLY A 766 -55.65 50.86 137.76
C GLY A 766 -54.29 50.59 138.40
N ILE A 767 -53.81 51.52 139.23
CA ILE A 767 -53.23 51.23 140.58
C ILE A 767 -52.19 50.09 140.62
N ALA A 768 -50.89 50.35 140.57
CA ALA A 768 -50.05 50.81 141.69
C ALA A 768 -50.00 49.88 142.94
N LYS A 769 -48.76 49.43 143.22
CA LYS A 769 -48.15 49.00 144.52
C LYS A 769 -48.24 47.53 144.96
N GLY A 770 -47.03 46.96 145.13
CA GLY A 770 -46.58 46.40 146.42
C GLY A 770 -46.24 44.90 146.39
N VAL A 771 -45.03 44.46 146.00
CA VAL A 771 -43.76 44.45 146.78
C VAL A 771 -43.79 43.61 148.06
N LYS A 772 -42.96 42.55 148.15
CA LYS A 772 -41.86 42.45 149.15
C LYS A 772 -40.92 41.23 149.00
N LYS A 773 -39.61 41.54 149.10
CA LYS A 773 -38.42 40.75 149.51
C LYS A 773 -37.95 39.69 148.51
N ILE A 774 -36.78 39.74 147.86
CA ILE A 774 -35.41 40.18 148.25
C ILE A 774 -34.95 39.60 149.59
N ALA A 775 -34.16 38.53 149.48
CA ALA A 775 -32.94 38.21 150.19
C ALA A 775 -32.59 36.76 149.77
N GLU A 776 -31.45 36.37 149.22
CA GLU A 776 -30.10 36.92 149.31
C GLU A 776 -29.19 36.08 148.36
N ILE A 777 -28.29 36.76 147.63
CA ILE A 777 -26.83 36.53 147.63
C ILE A 777 -26.35 35.18 147.03
N GLU A 778 -25.86 35.15 145.79
CA GLU A 778 -24.44 35.41 145.44
C GLU A 778 -23.45 34.42 146.07
N ALA A 779 -22.98 33.44 145.30
CA ALA A 779 -21.57 33.02 145.26
C ALA A 779 -21.38 31.76 144.40
N ASN A 780 -20.93 31.91 143.15
CA ASN A 780 -19.62 31.39 142.70
C ASN A 780 -19.52 31.38 141.18
N HIS A 781 -19.02 32.51 140.69
CA HIS A 781 -18.88 32.89 139.30
C HIS A 781 -17.38 32.93 138.92
N HIS A 782 -16.69 31.79 138.95
CA HIS A 782 -15.23 31.75 138.68
C HIS A 782 -14.69 30.58 137.85
N LYS A 783 -15.51 29.95 136.99
CA LYS A 783 -15.04 28.92 136.04
C LYS A 783 -15.35 29.19 134.54
N GLN A 784 -16.04 30.28 134.22
CA GLN A 784 -16.49 30.58 132.85
C GLN A 784 -15.54 31.53 132.06
N LYS A 785 -14.50 32.10 132.69
CA LYS A 785 -13.64 33.12 132.06
C LYS A 785 -12.37 32.59 131.38
N GLU A 786 -12.07 31.29 131.49
CA GLU A 786 -10.89 30.67 130.87
C GLU A 786 -11.22 30.02 129.51
N ASP A 787 -12.46 29.52 129.33
CA ASP A 787 -12.90 28.84 128.10
C ASP A 787 -13.19 29.82 126.95
N ASP A 788 -13.58 31.05 127.26
CA ASP A 788 -13.87 32.07 126.23
C ASP A 788 -12.58 32.63 125.60
N ARG A 789 -11.43 32.54 126.28
CA ARG A 789 -10.14 33.03 125.74
C ARG A 789 -9.54 32.08 124.71
N LYS A 790 -9.70 30.75 124.90
CA LYS A 790 -9.26 29.74 123.92
C LYS A 790 -10.10 29.75 122.63
N LYS A 791 -11.41 30.01 122.73
CA LYS A 791 -12.29 30.12 121.55
C LYS A 791 -11.97 31.32 120.66
N ILE A 792 -11.48 32.42 121.23
CA ILE A 792 -11.13 33.62 120.46
C ILE A 792 -9.83 33.40 119.67
N GLU A 793 -8.86 32.64 120.20
CA GLU A 793 -7.62 32.30 119.49
C GLU A 793 -7.87 31.31 118.33
N GLU A 794 -8.75 30.32 118.51
CA GLU A 794 -9.16 29.37 117.47
C GLU A 794 -9.95 30.05 116.34
N LEU A 795 -10.83 31.01 116.66
CA LEU A 795 -11.58 31.76 115.65
C LEU A 795 -10.68 32.64 114.77
N ASN A 796 -9.61 33.22 115.33
CA ASN A 796 -8.67 34.03 114.55
C ASN A 796 -7.82 33.18 113.59
N GLN A 797 -7.44 31.95 113.95
CA GLN A 797 -6.78 31.02 113.02
C GLN A 797 -7.68 30.56 111.88
N ILE A 798 -8.98 30.37 112.13
CA ILE A 798 -9.96 29.99 111.11
C ILE A 798 -10.19 31.15 110.12
N ILE A 799 -10.22 32.40 110.61
CA ILE A 799 -10.37 33.59 109.75
C ILE A 799 -9.15 33.76 108.82
N GLU A 800 -7.93 33.54 109.31
CA GLU A 800 -6.71 33.60 108.50
C GLU A 800 -6.69 32.50 107.41
N GLN A 801 -7.08 31.27 107.75
CA GLN A 801 -7.19 30.17 106.79
C GLN A 801 -8.28 30.40 105.74
N ASN A 802 -9.42 30.95 106.13
CA ASN A 802 -10.52 31.25 105.20
C ASN A 802 -10.14 32.39 104.24
N ASN A 803 -9.40 33.40 104.69
CA ASN A 803 -8.93 34.48 103.81
C ASN A 803 -7.90 33.97 102.77
N GLN A 804 -7.06 33.01 103.14
CA GLN A 804 -6.15 32.35 102.20
C GLN A 804 -6.91 31.47 101.18
N GLN A 805 -7.98 30.80 101.60
CA GLN A 805 -8.84 30.01 100.70
C GLN A 805 -9.65 30.88 99.74
N ILE A 806 -10.17 32.03 100.21
CA ILE A 806 -10.90 32.98 99.37
C ILE A 806 -9.99 33.51 98.26
N LYS A 807 -8.74 33.88 98.59
CA LYS A 807 -7.76 34.33 97.59
C LYS A 807 -7.43 33.26 96.54
N ASN A 808 -7.27 32.01 96.96
CA ASN A 808 -7.04 30.89 96.03
C ASN A 808 -8.27 30.57 95.16
N LEU A 809 -9.49 30.86 95.64
CA LEU A 809 -10.72 30.71 94.87
C LEU A 809 -10.88 31.85 93.85
N GLU A 810 -10.53 33.08 94.21
CA GLU A 810 -10.52 34.24 93.31
C GLU A 810 -9.55 34.03 92.13
N ASP A 811 -8.34 33.53 92.41
CA ASP A 811 -7.36 33.21 91.36
C ASP A 811 -7.84 32.05 90.45
N ASN A 812 -8.52 31.03 91.01
CA ASN A 812 -9.12 29.94 90.23
C ASN A 812 -10.32 30.39 89.38
N ILE A 813 -11.11 31.34 89.86
CA ILE A 813 -12.24 31.90 89.10
C ILE A 813 -11.71 32.73 87.93
N ALA A 814 -10.68 33.54 88.14
CA ALA A 814 -10.03 34.31 87.08
C ALA A 814 -9.42 33.40 85.99
N GLU A 815 -8.80 32.27 86.37
CA GLU A 815 -8.29 31.29 85.40
C GLU A 815 -9.41 30.57 84.63
N LYS A 816 -10.52 30.25 85.29
CA LYS A 816 -11.69 29.61 84.64
C LYS A 816 -12.43 30.57 83.71
N ASP A 817 -12.52 31.85 84.04
CA ASP A 817 -13.12 32.86 83.18
C ASP A 817 -12.28 33.11 81.91
N ALA A 818 -10.94 33.06 82.03
CA ALA A 818 -10.05 33.11 80.87
C ALA A 818 -10.22 31.90 79.94
N LYS A 819 -10.33 30.68 80.50
CA LYS A 819 -10.61 29.45 79.74
C LYS A 819 -12.01 29.46 79.12
N LEU A 820 -13.01 30.03 79.80
CA LEU A 820 -14.37 30.14 79.26
C LEU A 820 -14.43 31.04 78.03
N GLU A 821 -13.66 32.13 77.97
CA GLU A 821 -13.58 32.97 76.77
C GLU A 821 -12.78 32.34 75.62
N GLU A 822 -11.82 31.46 75.92
CA GLU A 822 -11.14 30.64 74.91
C GLU A 822 -12.10 29.61 74.29
N HIS A 823 -12.85 28.88 75.11
CA HIS A 823 -13.86 27.92 74.63
C HIS A 823 -15.01 28.59 73.86
N LYS A 824 -15.41 29.83 74.19
CA LYS A 824 -16.40 30.58 73.39
C LYS A 824 -15.88 30.94 71.99
N LYS A 825 -14.57 31.18 71.82
CA LYS A 825 -13.96 31.40 70.51
C LYS A 825 -13.90 30.10 69.70
N GLU A 826 -13.53 28.99 70.33
CA GLU A 826 -13.54 27.65 69.70
C GLU A 826 -14.95 27.22 69.29
N PHE A 827 -15.96 27.46 70.13
CA PHE A 827 -17.35 27.13 69.82
C PHE A 827 -17.89 27.92 68.62
N LYS A 828 -17.50 29.20 68.47
CA LYS A 828 -17.84 29.99 67.28
C LYS A 828 -17.17 29.45 66.02
N ALA A 829 -15.92 28.97 66.09
CA ALA A 829 -15.23 28.35 64.97
C ALA A 829 -15.87 27.00 64.57
N LEU A 830 -16.22 26.16 65.55
CA LEU A 830 -16.92 24.88 65.32
C LEU A 830 -18.29 25.08 64.69
N LYS A 831 -19.04 26.13 65.07
CA LYS A 831 -20.34 26.45 64.49
C LYS A 831 -20.26 26.77 62.99
N ILE A 832 -19.18 27.43 62.53
CA ILE A 832 -18.94 27.71 61.10
C ILE A 832 -18.61 26.41 60.35
N ILE A 833 -17.83 25.51 60.96
CA ILE A 833 -17.49 24.21 60.38
C ILE A 833 -18.76 23.34 60.23
N PHE A 834 -19.65 23.34 61.23
CA PHE A 834 -20.89 22.58 61.20
C PHE A 834 -21.81 23.00 60.05
N VAL A 835 -22.01 24.31 59.85
CA VAL A 835 -22.81 24.84 58.73
C VAL A 835 -22.20 24.44 57.37
N THR A 836 -20.86 24.47 57.27
CA THR A 836 -20.16 24.08 56.04
C THR A 836 -20.25 22.57 55.75
N LEU A 837 -20.31 21.73 56.79
CA LEU A 837 -20.50 20.28 56.65
C LEU A 837 -21.94 19.92 56.27
N GLU A 838 -22.92 20.66 56.78
CA GLU A 838 -24.34 20.47 56.48
C GLU A 838 -24.66 20.80 55.00
N GLU A 839 -24.04 21.85 54.45
CA GLU A 839 -24.11 22.18 53.01
C GLU A 839 -23.43 21.12 52.13
N LYS A 840 -22.30 20.55 52.58
CA LYS A 840 -21.63 19.46 51.85
C LYS A 840 -22.43 18.17 51.89
N TRP A 841 -23.07 17.88 53.02
CA TRP A 841 -23.86 16.67 53.18
C TRP A 841 -25.14 16.70 52.36
N THR A 842 -25.84 17.83 52.35
CA THR A 842 -27.03 18.03 51.49
C THR A 842 -26.70 17.91 49.99
N LYS A 843 -25.51 18.36 49.56
CA LYS A 843 -25.05 18.14 48.17
C LYS A 843 -24.81 16.66 47.86
N LEU A 844 -24.11 15.95 48.75
CA LEU A 844 -23.81 14.53 48.56
C LEU A 844 -25.06 13.63 48.60
N ASP A 845 -26.06 13.98 49.43
CA ASP A 845 -27.35 13.27 49.47
C ASP A 845 -28.15 13.46 48.16
N ASN A 846 -28.08 14.65 47.56
CA ASN A 846 -28.70 14.91 46.25
C ASN A 846 -27.98 14.14 45.12
N ASP A 847 -26.64 14.09 45.14
CA ASP A 847 -25.85 13.34 44.16
C ASP A 847 -26.14 11.82 44.26
N HIS A 848 -26.27 11.28 45.48
CA HIS A 848 -26.64 9.89 45.70
C HIS A 848 -28.05 9.55 45.19
N LYS A 849 -29.02 10.46 45.38
CA LYS A 849 -30.39 10.30 44.85
C LYS A 849 -30.43 10.30 43.32
N ASP A 850 -29.65 11.15 42.66
CA ASP A 850 -29.56 11.16 41.19
C ASP A 850 -28.90 9.87 40.65
N LEU A 851 -27.81 9.42 41.28
CA LEU A 851 -27.12 8.18 40.88
C LEU A 851 -28.03 6.95 41.05
N SER A 852 -28.79 6.89 42.15
CA SER A 852 -29.81 5.84 42.36
C SER A 852 -30.90 5.86 41.28
N GLY A 853 -31.32 7.05 40.83
CA GLY A 853 -32.29 7.19 39.74
C GLY A 853 -31.72 6.80 38.36
N GLN A 854 -30.42 6.99 38.12
CA GLN A 854 -29.75 6.50 36.92
C GLN A 854 -29.61 4.96 36.93
N HIS A 855 -29.27 4.37 38.08
CA HIS A 855 -29.18 2.92 38.22
C HIS A 855 -30.51 2.20 37.96
N GLN A 856 -31.63 2.76 38.46
CA GLN A 856 -32.97 2.20 38.19
C GLN A 856 -33.35 2.26 36.71
N ARG A 857 -32.95 3.30 35.98
CA ARG A 857 -33.17 3.40 34.52
C ARG A 857 -32.39 2.33 33.73
N LEU A 858 -31.14 2.10 34.11
CA LEU A 858 -30.30 1.05 33.49
C LEU A 858 -30.84 -0.37 33.74
N ILE A 859 -31.38 -0.63 34.93
CA ILE A 859 -32.04 -1.92 35.22
C ILE A 859 -33.26 -2.11 34.31
N ALA A 860 -34.10 -1.09 34.15
CA ALA A 860 -35.27 -1.15 33.27
C ALA A 860 -34.89 -1.40 31.79
N GLU A 861 -33.82 -0.75 31.30
CA GLU A 861 -33.31 -0.99 29.95
C GLU A 861 -32.77 -2.42 29.77
N CYS A 862 -32.04 -2.96 30.77
CA CYS A 862 -31.56 -4.35 30.73
C CYS A 862 -32.72 -5.36 30.68
N GLU A 863 -33.80 -5.11 31.43
CA GLU A 863 -34.99 -5.96 31.39
C GLU A 863 -35.73 -5.90 30.04
N GLU A 864 -35.74 -4.74 29.38
CA GLU A 864 -36.31 -4.59 28.03
C GLU A 864 -35.51 -5.38 26.99
N TRP A 865 -34.17 -5.31 27.03
CA TRP A 865 -33.30 -6.09 26.14
C TRP A 865 -33.43 -7.60 26.35
N LYS A 866 -33.56 -8.04 27.61
CA LYS A 866 -33.79 -9.45 27.94
C LYS A 866 -35.13 -9.95 27.37
N ARG A 867 -36.15 -9.09 27.34
CA ARG A 867 -37.45 -9.41 26.73
C ARG A 867 -37.36 -9.56 25.21
N LYS A 868 -36.69 -8.61 24.52
CA LYS A 868 -36.45 -8.66 23.07
C LYS A 868 -35.64 -9.88 22.64
N PHE A 869 -34.64 -10.27 23.44
CA PHE A 869 -33.85 -11.46 23.17
C PHE A 869 -34.69 -12.75 23.22
N ASN A 870 -35.58 -12.86 24.21
CA ASN A 870 -36.48 -14.01 24.34
C ASN A 870 -37.52 -14.10 23.21
N GLU A 871 -37.98 -12.96 22.67
CA GLU A 871 -38.86 -12.95 21.49
C GLU A 871 -38.14 -13.46 20.23
N VAL A 872 -36.89 -13.05 20.02
CA VAL A 872 -36.07 -13.50 18.88
C VAL A 872 -35.71 -14.99 18.98
N ASP A 873 -35.44 -15.50 20.17
CA ASP A 873 -35.20 -16.95 20.38
C ASP A 873 -36.45 -17.80 20.07
N GLY A 874 -37.63 -17.28 20.41
CA GLY A 874 -38.91 -17.91 20.04
C GLY A 874 -39.14 -17.98 18.52
N GLU A 875 -38.82 -16.90 17.80
CA GLU A 875 -38.89 -16.88 16.33
C GLU A 875 -37.88 -17.84 15.68
N HIS A 876 -36.68 -17.95 16.25
CA HIS A 876 -35.64 -18.87 15.77
C HIS A 876 -36.06 -20.34 15.91
N GLN A 877 -36.68 -20.72 17.04
CA GLN A 877 -37.21 -22.06 17.24
C GLN A 877 -38.37 -22.38 16.28
N GLY A 878 -39.25 -21.40 15.99
CA GLY A 878 -40.32 -21.54 15.00
C GLY A 878 -39.80 -21.74 13.57
N LEU A 879 -38.68 -21.11 13.21
CA LEU A 879 -38.02 -21.31 11.90
C LEU A 879 -37.38 -22.70 11.80
N LYS A 880 -36.79 -23.18 12.89
CA LYS A 880 -36.15 -24.51 12.98
C LYS A 880 -37.14 -25.65 12.72
N GLU A 881 -38.38 -25.53 13.23
CA GLU A 881 -39.42 -26.55 12.99
C GLU A 881 -39.97 -26.49 11.57
N LYS A 882 -40.10 -25.30 10.97
CA LYS A 882 -40.46 -25.18 9.54
C LYS A 882 -39.39 -25.80 8.62
N TYR A 883 -38.12 -25.62 8.95
CA TYR A 883 -37.01 -26.26 8.24
C TYR A 883 -37.03 -27.79 8.37
N ARG A 884 -37.40 -28.31 9.55
CA ARG A 884 -37.58 -29.75 9.80
C ARG A 884 -38.68 -30.36 8.93
N LEU A 885 -39.81 -29.67 8.77
CA LEU A 885 -40.92 -30.14 7.95
C LEU A 885 -40.59 -30.13 6.45
N ILE A 886 -39.82 -29.15 5.97
CA ILE A 886 -39.32 -29.09 4.58
C ILE A 886 -38.37 -30.26 4.28
N ILE A 887 -37.54 -30.66 5.25
CA ILE A 887 -36.64 -31.83 5.11
C ILE A 887 -37.45 -33.13 4.94
N ILE A 888 -38.52 -33.31 5.71
CA ILE A 888 -39.39 -34.50 5.64
C ILE A 888 -40.10 -34.58 4.28
N GLU A 889 -40.50 -33.45 3.71
CA GLU A 889 -41.18 -33.38 2.41
C GLU A 889 -40.21 -33.59 1.24
N TYR A 890 -38.97 -33.14 1.39
CA TYR A 890 -37.87 -33.40 0.46
C TYR A 890 -37.46 -34.88 0.42
N GLU A 891 -37.47 -35.57 1.57
CA GLU A 891 -37.15 -37.00 1.66
C GLU A 891 -38.19 -37.89 0.95
N LYS A 892 -39.46 -37.49 0.91
CA LYS A 892 -40.52 -38.20 0.16
C LYS A 892 -40.37 -38.10 -1.37
N VAL A 893 -39.86 -36.98 -1.87
CA VAL A 893 -39.62 -36.78 -3.32
C VAL A 893 -38.37 -37.55 -3.79
N LYS A 894 -37.42 -37.79 -2.87
CA LYS A 894 -36.16 -38.51 -3.09
C LYS A 894 -36.35 -40.02 -3.30
N GLU A 895 -37.36 -40.63 -2.68
CA GLU A 895 -37.60 -42.09 -2.83
C GLU A 895 -38.07 -42.49 -4.23
N ASN A 896 -38.91 -41.68 -4.90
CA ASN A 896 -39.37 -41.97 -6.27
C ASN A 896 -38.32 -41.71 -7.36
N THR A 897 -37.25 -40.98 -7.05
CA THR A 897 -36.11 -40.76 -7.97
C THR A 897 -35.01 -41.83 -7.81
N ASN A 898 -35.05 -42.63 -6.74
CA ASN A 898 -33.98 -43.57 -6.39
C ASN A 898 -33.88 -44.79 -7.32
N GLU A 899 -34.97 -45.28 -7.92
CA GLU A 899 -34.89 -46.48 -8.77
C GLU A 899 -34.19 -46.22 -10.11
N LYS A 900 -34.41 -45.03 -10.71
CA LYS A 900 -33.72 -44.60 -11.93
C LYS A 900 -32.33 -44.01 -11.63
N MET A 901 -32.14 -43.50 -10.40
CA MET A 901 -30.85 -43.06 -9.90
C MET A 901 -29.91 -44.23 -9.63
N ASN A 902 -30.37 -45.38 -9.10
CA ASN A 902 -29.51 -46.51 -8.72
C ASN A 902 -28.73 -47.13 -9.90
N GLU A 903 -29.30 -47.11 -11.11
CA GLU A 903 -28.61 -47.57 -12.33
C GLU A 903 -27.53 -46.58 -12.79
N LEU A 904 -27.81 -45.25 -12.70
CA LEU A 904 -26.81 -44.20 -12.87
C LEU A 904 -25.82 -44.11 -11.71
N LYS A 905 -26.20 -44.54 -10.50
CA LYS A 905 -25.40 -44.53 -9.27
C LYS A 905 -24.30 -45.56 -9.37
N SER A 906 -24.56 -46.76 -9.90
CA SER A 906 -23.48 -47.73 -10.10
C SER A 906 -22.37 -47.23 -11.04
N GLN A 907 -22.72 -46.47 -12.08
CA GLN A 907 -21.76 -45.89 -13.02
C GLN A 907 -21.10 -44.61 -12.46
N ASN A 908 -21.90 -43.80 -11.76
CA ASN A 908 -21.44 -42.60 -11.07
C ASN A 908 -20.66 -42.92 -9.80
N ASP A 909 -20.79 -44.09 -9.17
CA ASP A 909 -20.07 -44.51 -7.97
C ASP A 909 -18.66 -45.00 -8.31
N ASP A 910 -18.42 -45.49 -9.53
CA ASP A 910 -17.07 -45.77 -10.02
C ASP A 910 -16.35 -44.47 -10.41
N LEU A 911 -17.06 -43.54 -11.06
CA LEU A 911 -16.54 -42.20 -11.34
C LEU A 911 -16.40 -41.35 -10.08
N HIS A 912 -17.33 -41.43 -9.13
CA HIS A 912 -17.24 -40.77 -7.82
C HIS A 912 -16.18 -41.43 -6.97
N ARG A 913 -15.87 -42.73 -7.05
CA ARG A 913 -14.70 -43.26 -6.33
C ARG A 913 -13.39 -42.69 -6.88
N LYS A 914 -13.27 -42.50 -8.19
CA LYS A 914 -12.09 -41.87 -8.83
C LYS A 914 -12.03 -40.36 -8.60
N LEU A 915 -13.17 -39.68 -8.72
CA LEU A 915 -13.33 -38.26 -8.46
C LEU A 915 -13.13 -37.97 -6.97
N LYS A 916 -13.70 -38.77 -6.07
CA LYS A 916 -13.51 -38.68 -4.63
C LYS A 916 -12.09 -39.02 -4.21
N ALA A 917 -11.40 -39.96 -4.86
CA ALA A 917 -9.97 -40.14 -4.61
C ALA A 917 -9.14 -38.91 -5.05
N LEU A 918 -9.58 -38.18 -6.09
CA LEU A 918 -8.96 -36.93 -6.55
C LEU A 918 -9.38 -35.72 -5.70
N GLU A 919 -10.63 -35.64 -5.28
CA GLU A 919 -11.20 -34.62 -4.40
C GLU A 919 -10.70 -34.80 -2.99
N ASP A 920 -10.58 -36.01 -2.46
CA ASP A 920 -9.96 -36.25 -1.15
C ASP A 920 -8.48 -35.89 -1.21
N LYS A 921 -7.80 -36.07 -2.35
CA LYS A 921 -6.39 -35.67 -2.56
C LYS A 921 -6.26 -34.15 -2.76
N HIS A 922 -7.18 -33.52 -3.48
CA HIS A 922 -7.26 -32.08 -3.67
C HIS A 922 -7.66 -31.38 -2.37
N GLN A 923 -8.63 -31.92 -1.64
CA GLN A 923 -9.07 -31.50 -0.32
C GLN A 923 -7.97 -31.74 0.71
N LEU A 924 -7.19 -32.82 0.63
CA LEU A 924 -6.00 -33.01 1.46
C LEU A 924 -4.94 -31.93 1.16
N LEU A 925 -4.68 -31.64 -0.12
CA LEU A 925 -3.78 -30.57 -0.54
C LEU A 925 -4.31 -29.18 -0.17
N GLN A 926 -5.62 -28.96 -0.26
CA GLN A 926 -6.29 -27.72 0.07
C GLN A 926 -6.36 -27.53 1.58
N ASN A 927 -6.56 -28.60 2.36
CA ASN A 927 -6.46 -28.60 3.82
C ASN A 927 -5.01 -28.42 4.27
N GLN A 928 -4.02 -28.94 3.54
CA GLN A 928 -2.60 -28.69 3.81
C GLN A 928 -2.21 -27.25 3.47
N HIS A 929 -2.69 -26.72 2.36
CA HIS A 929 -2.51 -25.34 1.94
C HIS A 929 -3.23 -24.38 2.91
N GLN A 930 -4.46 -24.69 3.31
CA GLN A 930 -5.22 -23.92 4.29
C GLN A 930 -4.57 -24.00 5.67
N ALA A 931 -4.09 -25.17 6.11
CA ALA A 931 -3.37 -25.28 7.38
C ALA A 931 -2.02 -24.53 7.36
N LEU A 932 -1.36 -24.43 6.21
CA LEU A 932 -0.19 -23.57 6.02
C LEU A 932 -0.56 -22.10 6.07
N LEU A 933 -1.62 -21.69 5.37
CA LEU A 933 -2.14 -20.32 5.40
C LEU A 933 -2.61 -19.92 6.81
N ASP A 934 -3.34 -20.79 7.52
CA ASP A 934 -3.80 -20.57 8.89
C ASP A 934 -2.62 -20.48 9.87
N ARG A 935 -1.56 -21.28 9.68
CA ARG A 935 -0.31 -21.14 10.46
C ARG A 935 0.39 -19.83 10.17
N LEU A 936 0.50 -19.45 8.89
CA LEU A 936 1.13 -18.19 8.47
C LEU A 936 0.34 -16.97 8.95
N GLU A 937 -0.99 -17.04 8.89
CA GLU A 937 -1.89 -15.99 9.36
C GLU A 937 -1.82 -15.87 10.88
N LYS A 938 -1.75 -17.00 11.60
CA LYS A 938 -1.55 -17.00 13.05
C LYS A 938 -0.18 -16.45 13.47
N GLU A 939 0.89 -16.75 12.73
CA GLU A 939 2.21 -16.15 12.94
C GLU A 939 2.19 -14.65 12.63
N THR A 940 1.54 -14.25 11.54
CA THR A 940 1.38 -12.84 11.15
C THR A 940 0.56 -12.06 12.18
N GLN A 941 -0.54 -12.63 12.68
CA GLN A 941 -1.34 -12.04 13.76
C GLN A 941 -0.56 -11.95 15.08
N ASN A 942 0.26 -12.95 15.41
CA ASN A 942 1.15 -12.88 16.57
C ASN A 942 2.20 -11.77 16.43
N HIS A 943 2.76 -11.57 15.22
CA HIS A 943 3.68 -10.46 14.94
C HIS A 943 2.98 -9.10 14.99
N ILE A 944 1.79 -8.97 14.40
CA ILE A 944 0.97 -7.76 14.49
C ILE A 944 0.62 -7.42 15.93
N LYS A 945 0.27 -8.44 16.75
CA LYS A 945 -0.02 -8.25 18.17
C LYS A 945 1.21 -7.76 18.95
N LYS A 946 2.39 -8.33 18.71
CA LYS A 946 3.65 -7.85 19.31
C LYS A 946 4.02 -6.43 18.88
N VAL A 947 3.78 -6.07 17.61
CA VAL A 947 3.97 -4.68 17.13
C VAL A 947 3.00 -3.73 17.83
N GLY A 948 1.74 -4.14 18.02
CA GLY A 948 0.76 -3.36 18.79
C GLY A 948 1.12 -3.19 20.27
N GLU A 949 1.67 -4.23 20.91
CA GLU A 949 2.17 -4.17 22.29
C GLU A 949 3.36 -3.20 22.42
N LEU A 950 4.28 -3.20 21.44
CA LEU A 950 5.39 -2.23 21.39
C LEU A 950 4.91 -0.79 21.17
N ASP A 951 3.92 -0.58 20.29
CA ASP A 951 3.34 0.75 20.07
C ASP A 951 2.65 1.28 21.34
N LEU A 952 1.98 0.42 22.11
CA LEU A 952 1.40 0.81 23.41
C LEU A 952 2.46 1.17 24.46
N ILE A 953 3.60 0.47 24.47
CA ILE A 953 4.74 0.80 25.34
C ILE A 953 5.34 2.16 24.93
N ILE A 954 5.51 2.42 23.63
CA ILE A 954 6.01 3.70 23.11
C ILE A 954 5.07 4.85 23.54
N ILE A 955 3.75 4.69 23.35
CA ILE A 955 2.75 5.69 23.78
C ILE A 955 2.82 5.94 25.29
N GLY A 956 3.00 4.88 26.09
CA GLY A 956 3.14 5.00 27.54
C GLY A 956 4.40 5.79 27.96
N LEU A 957 5.53 5.57 27.27
CA LEU A 957 6.77 6.28 27.52
C LEU A 957 6.71 7.75 27.06
N GLU A 958 6.09 8.03 25.91
CA GLU A 958 5.85 9.40 25.42
C GLU A 958 4.98 10.20 26.38
N LYS A 959 3.92 9.59 26.92
CA LYS A 959 3.07 10.22 27.94
C LYS A 959 3.86 10.57 29.20
N LYS A 960 4.70 9.65 29.67
CA LYS A 960 5.53 9.86 30.87
C LYS A 960 6.60 10.93 30.66
N ALA A 961 7.22 10.97 29.47
CA ALA A 961 8.13 12.05 29.08
C ALA A 961 7.43 13.41 29.03
N HIS A 962 6.19 13.46 28.55
CA HIS A 962 5.37 14.68 28.57
C HIS A 962 5.04 15.13 30.01
N GLU A 963 4.65 14.21 30.90
CA GLU A 963 4.41 14.51 32.31
C GLU A 963 5.66 15.08 33.01
N TYR A 964 6.84 14.51 32.76
CA TYR A 964 8.10 15.05 33.29
C TYR A 964 8.45 16.42 32.73
N LYS A 965 8.17 16.65 31.44
CA LYS A 965 8.38 17.96 30.81
C LYS A 965 7.48 19.03 31.42
N THR A 966 6.20 18.74 31.61
CA THR A 966 5.27 19.67 32.28
C THR A 966 5.68 19.93 33.73
N LEU A 967 6.17 18.91 34.45
CA LEU A 967 6.67 19.09 35.81
C LEU A 967 7.92 19.99 35.84
N SER A 968 8.83 19.82 34.88
CA SER A 968 10.02 20.65 34.69
C SER A 968 9.66 22.11 34.40
N GLU A 969 8.70 22.34 33.48
CA GLU A 969 8.21 23.68 33.14
C GLU A 969 7.54 24.37 34.35
N ASN A 970 6.75 23.63 35.14
CA ASN A 970 6.14 24.14 36.36
C ASN A 970 7.19 24.48 37.43
N GLN A 971 8.22 23.65 37.59
CA GLN A 971 9.33 23.94 38.52
C GLN A 971 10.12 25.16 38.07
N LYS A 972 10.32 25.34 36.76
CA LYS A 972 10.97 26.53 36.20
C LYS A 972 10.17 27.80 36.48
N LEU A 973 8.84 27.75 36.34
CA LEU A 973 7.96 28.86 36.70
C LEU A 973 8.02 29.18 38.20
N GLU A 974 8.11 28.15 39.06
CA GLU A 974 8.27 28.33 40.52
C GLU A 974 9.62 28.95 40.87
N ILE A 975 10.70 28.54 40.18
CA ILE A 975 12.03 29.15 40.29
C ILE A 975 11.97 30.63 39.89
N ASP A 976 11.36 30.95 38.74
CA ASP A 976 11.24 32.33 38.25
C ASP A 976 10.45 33.22 39.24
N ASN A 977 9.37 32.68 39.82
CA ASN A 977 8.60 33.37 40.85
C ASN A 977 9.40 33.60 42.14
N LEU A 978 10.16 32.60 42.60
CA LEU A 978 11.03 32.73 43.77
C LEU A 978 12.16 33.73 43.53
N GLN A 979 12.75 33.75 42.34
CA GLN A 979 13.77 34.73 41.94
C GLN A 979 13.18 36.15 41.90
N ALA A 980 11.94 36.32 41.42
CA ALA A 980 11.25 37.59 41.47
C ALA A 980 11.00 38.08 42.91
N ILE A 981 10.60 37.17 43.82
CA ILE A 981 10.43 37.47 45.25
C ILE A 981 11.77 37.86 45.88
N ILE A 982 12.86 37.12 45.60
CA ILE A 982 14.20 37.44 46.08
C ILE A 982 14.59 38.86 45.63
N LYS A 983 14.38 39.19 44.36
CA LYS A 983 14.69 40.51 43.80
C LYS A 983 13.85 41.63 44.42
N GLU A 984 12.60 41.36 44.76
CA GLU A 984 11.73 42.30 45.50
C GLU A 984 12.23 42.50 46.94
N LEU A 985 12.64 41.42 47.62
CA LEU A 985 13.21 41.47 48.97
C LEU A 985 14.56 42.19 49.00
N GLU A 986 15.42 41.99 48.00
CA GLU A 986 16.66 42.74 47.79
C GLU A 986 16.38 44.24 47.61
N GLY A 987 15.35 44.59 46.83
CA GLY A 987 14.87 45.97 46.69
C GLY A 987 14.37 46.56 48.02
N LYS A 988 13.64 45.76 48.82
CA LYS A 988 13.20 46.16 50.17
C LYS A 988 14.37 46.31 51.15
N ILE A 989 15.42 45.50 51.02
CA ILE A 989 16.67 45.64 51.79
C ILE A 989 17.35 46.97 51.46
N ALA A 990 17.51 47.29 50.17
CA ALA A 990 18.09 48.57 49.73
C ALA A 990 17.27 49.79 50.22
N GLN A 991 15.95 49.62 50.37
CA GLN A 991 15.06 50.64 50.94
C GLN A 991 15.16 50.71 52.49
N ALA A 992 15.38 49.57 53.16
CA ALA A 992 15.46 49.44 54.62
C ALA A 992 16.84 49.80 55.19
N GLU A 993 17.89 49.91 54.37
CA GLU A 993 19.20 50.45 54.77
C GLU A 993 19.14 51.90 55.29
N LYS A 994 18.00 52.60 55.13
CA LYS A 994 17.74 53.89 55.76
C LYS A 994 17.18 53.82 57.19
N ASP A 995 16.59 52.71 57.63
CA ASP A 995 15.99 52.59 58.97
C ASP A 995 16.08 51.14 59.53
N GLN A 996 16.90 50.97 60.57
CA GLN A 996 17.03 49.81 61.47
C GLN A 996 17.65 48.49 60.95
N GLN A 997 18.81 48.16 61.54
CA GLN A 997 19.62 46.95 61.39
C GLN A 997 18.88 45.60 61.65
N HIS A 998 17.82 45.60 62.46
CA HIS A 998 17.15 44.35 62.85
C HIS A 998 16.25 43.75 61.76
N ARG A 999 15.58 44.60 60.96
CA ARG A 999 14.80 44.13 59.79
C ARG A 999 15.69 43.56 58.69
N HIS A 1000 16.89 44.12 58.54
CA HIS A 1000 17.88 43.66 57.56
C HIS A 1000 18.30 42.20 57.84
N GLN A 1001 18.55 41.84 59.11
CA GLN A 1001 18.88 40.47 59.49
C GLN A 1001 17.75 39.47 59.22
N GLN A 1002 16.49 39.84 59.48
CA GLN A 1002 15.35 38.95 59.21
C GLN A 1002 15.14 38.73 57.70
N LEU A 1003 15.32 39.77 56.88
CA LEU A 1003 15.21 39.66 55.42
C LEU A 1003 16.35 38.81 54.82
N LEU A 1004 17.58 38.92 55.34
CA LEU A 1004 18.70 38.07 54.91
C LEU A 1004 18.46 36.59 55.21
N VAL A 1005 17.84 36.25 56.35
CA VAL A 1005 17.49 34.86 56.67
C VAL A 1005 16.43 34.33 55.70
N GLN A 1006 15.42 35.14 55.35
CA GLN A 1006 14.39 34.75 54.38
C GLN A 1006 14.98 34.56 52.97
N ILE A 1007 15.83 35.48 52.51
CA ILE A 1007 16.51 35.36 51.21
C ILE A 1007 17.37 34.09 51.19
N THR A 1008 18.11 33.79 52.26
CA THR A 1008 18.92 32.58 52.36
C THR A 1008 18.08 31.30 52.28
N GLN A 1009 16.93 31.27 52.96
CA GLN A 1009 15.99 30.13 52.89
C GLN A 1009 15.37 29.96 51.50
N HIS A 1010 15.07 31.05 50.81
CA HIS A 1010 14.55 31.01 49.43
C HIS A 1010 15.63 30.59 48.43
N LEU A 1011 16.86 31.06 48.57
CA LEU A 1011 18.01 30.61 47.77
C LEU A 1011 18.26 29.10 47.93
N GLU A 1012 18.22 28.58 49.16
CA GLU A 1012 18.41 27.14 49.39
C GLU A 1012 17.29 26.30 48.75
N LYS A 1013 16.04 26.82 48.73
CA LYS A 1013 14.93 26.20 48.01
C LYS A 1013 15.13 26.24 46.49
N VAL A 1014 15.59 27.38 45.94
CA VAL A 1014 15.91 27.51 44.52
C VAL A 1014 16.99 26.51 44.13
N THR A 1015 18.09 26.41 44.88
CA THR A 1015 19.16 25.44 44.59
C THR A 1015 18.68 23.99 44.65
N LYS A 1016 17.78 23.64 45.60
CA LYS A 1016 17.16 22.29 45.65
C LYS A 1016 16.26 22.01 44.46
N LEU A 1017 15.49 23.01 43.99
CA LEU A 1017 14.64 22.88 42.80
C LEU A 1017 15.48 22.80 41.51
N GLU A 1018 16.53 23.60 41.38
CA GLU A 1018 17.46 23.54 40.24
C GLU A 1018 18.12 22.17 40.12
N ASN A 1019 18.64 21.62 41.23
CA ASN A 1019 19.22 20.28 41.24
C ASN A 1019 18.20 19.19 40.88
N ARG A 1020 16.95 19.34 41.30
CA ARG A 1020 15.87 18.40 40.95
C ARG A 1020 15.49 18.53 39.48
N ASN A 1021 15.46 19.75 38.94
CA ASN A 1021 15.15 20.02 37.55
C ASN A 1021 16.25 19.48 36.62
N SER A 1022 17.54 19.67 36.97
CA SER A 1022 18.66 19.06 36.23
C SER A 1022 18.62 17.53 36.22
N LYS A 1023 18.13 16.90 37.30
CA LYS A 1023 17.92 15.45 37.34
C LYS A 1023 16.77 15.03 36.41
N LEU A 1024 15.65 15.76 36.41
CA LEU A 1024 14.53 15.49 35.50
C LEU A 1024 14.92 15.68 34.03
N GLU A 1025 15.75 16.67 33.71
CA GLU A 1025 16.29 16.89 32.36
C GLU A 1025 17.16 15.71 31.90
N LEU A 1026 17.97 15.14 32.79
CA LEU A 1026 18.75 13.92 32.51
C LEU A 1026 17.84 12.69 32.31
N ASP A 1027 16.83 12.51 33.15
CA ASP A 1027 15.86 11.41 33.02
C ASP A 1027 15.05 11.51 31.71
N ILE A 1028 14.71 12.73 31.27
CA ILE A 1028 14.06 12.99 29.97
C ILE A 1028 14.99 12.60 28.82
N LEU A 1029 16.27 13.01 28.86
CA LEU A 1029 17.25 12.63 27.84
C LEU A 1029 17.44 11.12 27.74
N GLU A 1030 17.45 10.41 28.86
CA GLU A 1030 17.55 8.95 28.87
C GLU A 1030 16.29 8.26 28.31
N LEU A 1031 15.10 8.78 28.62
CA LEU A 1031 13.84 8.32 28.03
C LEU A 1031 13.77 8.58 26.53
N GLU A 1032 14.17 9.76 26.07
CA GLU A 1032 14.21 10.10 24.64
C GLU A 1032 15.16 9.17 23.87
N LYS A 1033 16.34 8.87 24.44
CA LYS A 1033 17.27 7.90 23.88
C LYS A 1033 16.64 6.51 23.77
N ARG A 1034 15.95 6.04 24.81
CA ARG A 1034 15.31 4.73 24.82
C ARG A 1034 14.12 4.63 23.86
N ILE A 1035 13.37 5.72 23.67
CA ILE A 1035 12.33 5.82 22.64
C ILE A 1035 12.96 5.72 21.23
N GLN A 1036 14.07 6.40 20.98
CA GLN A 1036 14.76 6.30 19.68
C GLN A 1036 15.27 4.88 19.38
N GLU A 1037 15.81 4.19 20.38
CA GLU A 1037 16.23 2.78 20.26
C GLU A 1037 15.04 1.85 19.94
N LEU A 1038 13.89 2.04 20.60
CA LEU A 1038 12.67 1.28 20.32
C LEU A 1038 12.07 1.59 18.95
N ILE A 1039 12.15 2.82 18.48
CA ILE A 1039 11.72 3.21 17.12
C ILE A 1039 12.56 2.48 16.06
N LEU A 1040 13.88 2.47 16.23
CA LEU A 1040 14.79 1.74 15.33
C LEU A 1040 14.49 0.23 15.34
N TYR A 1041 14.27 -0.34 16.52
CA TYR A 1041 13.91 -1.76 16.66
C TYR A 1041 12.57 -2.11 16.00
N ASN A 1042 11.53 -1.29 16.18
CA ASN A 1042 10.23 -1.46 15.52
C ASN A 1042 10.36 -1.34 13.98
N GLN A 1043 11.24 -0.44 13.52
CA GLN A 1043 11.50 -0.26 12.10
C GLN A 1043 12.19 -1.48 11.47
N ASP A 1044 13.13 -2.11 12.18
CA ASP A 1044 13.75 -3.37 11.75
C ASP A 1044 12.74 -4.52 11.67
N TYR A 1045 11.82 -4.62 12.64
CA TYR A 1045 10.72 -5.60 12.60
C TYR A 1045 9.75 -5.36 11.43
N LYS A 1046 9.38 -4.09 11.17
CA LYS A 1046 8.55 -3.74 10.01
C LYS A 1046 9.22 -4.11 8.69
N ASN A 1047 10.54 -3.88 8.59
CA ASN A 1047 11.30 -4.28 7.42
C ASN A 1047 11.33 -5.81 7.23
N GLU A 1048 11.41 -6.57 8.32
CA GLU A 1048 11.36 -8.04 8.24
C GLU A 1048 9.96 -8.54 7.83
N ILE A 1049 8.89 -7.93 8.33
CA ILE A 1049 7.52 -8.21 7.89
C ILE A 1049 7.36 -7.94 6.38
N ILE A 1050 7.88 -6.82 5.88
CA ILE A 1050 7.86 -6.48 4.44
C ILE A 1050 8.59 -7.54 3.62
N LYS A 1051 9.78 -8.00 4.06
CA LYS A 1051 10.50 -9.08 3.36
C LYS A 1051 9.73 -10.39 3.32
N GLN A 1052 9.06 -10.76 4.42
CA GLN A 1052 8.23 -11.96 4.44
C GLN A 1052 7.02 -11.82 3.51
N ASP A 1053 6.38 -10.65 3.45
CA ASP A 1053 5.27 -10.36 2.54
C ASP A 1053 5.68 -10.39 1.06
N GLU A 1054 6.87 -9.87 0.74
CA GLU A 1054 7.48 -9.99 -0.59
C GLU A 1054 7.73 -11.47 -0.96
N LYS A 1055 8.25 -12.27 -0.02
CA LYS A 1055 8.48 -13.71 -0.22
C LYS A 1055 7.18 -14.47 -0.45
N ILE A 1056 6.13 -14.16 0.31
CA ILE A 1056 4.78 -14.73 0.13
C ILE A 1056 4.24 -14.35 -1.26
N THR A 1057 4.39 -13.09 -1.66
CA THR A 1057 3.95 -12.61 -2.97
C THR A 1057 4.64 -13.33 -4.12
N ILE A 1058 5.94 -13.62 -3.99
CA ILE A 1058 6.70 -14.43 -4.97
C ILE A 1058 6.15 -15.85 -5.04
N LEU A 1059 5.93 -16.50 -3.89
CA LEU A 1059 5.38 -17.87 -3.83
C LEU A 1059 3.96 -17.96 -4.42
N ILE A 1060 3.12 -16.95 -4.20
CA ILE A 1060 1.78 -16.88 -4.82
C ILE A 1060 1.89 -16.80 -6.35
N LYS A 1061 2.80 -15.97 -6.87
CA LYS A 1061 3.03 -15.88 -8.33
C LYS A 1061 3.54 -17.19 -8.91
N GLU A 1062 4.48 -17.85 -8.24
CA GLU A 1062 4.95 -19.18 -8.66
C GLU A 1062 3.81 -20.21 -8.68
N GLY A 1063 2.93 -20.19 -7.66
CA GLY A 1063 1.73 -21.01 -7.61
C GLY A 1063 0.80 -20.76 -8.81
N GLN A 1064 0.49 -19.49 -9.09
CA GLN A 1064 -0.34 -19.09 -10.24
C GLN A 1064 0.29 -19.47 -11.59
N THR A 1065 1.62 -19.39 -11.69
CA THR A 1065 2.33 -19.77 -12.93
C THR A 1065 2.22 -21.27 -13.16
N LYS A 1066 2.42 -22.09 -12.12
CA LYS A 1066 2.24 -23.55 -12.19
C LYS A 1066 0.79 -23.93 -12.47
N GLU A 1067 -0.17 -23.22 -11.89
CA GLU A 1067 -1.60 -23.42 -12.18
C GLU A 1067 -1.92 -23.14 -13.66
N SER A 1068 -1.37 -22.06 -14.24
CA SER A 1068 -1.51 -21.76 -15.67
C SER A 1068 -0.89 -22.84 -16.57
N GLU A 1069 0.27 -23.40 -16.18
CA GLU A 1069 0.89 -24.52 -16.89
C GLU A 1069 0.04 -25.79 -16.84
N ILE A 1070 -0.56 -26.10 -15.68
CA ILE A 1070 -1.49 -27.22 -15.51
C ILE A 1070 -2.72 -27.03 -16.39
N ILE A 1071 -3.30 -25.82 -16.44
CA ILE A 1071 -4.46 -25.52 -17.31
C ILE A 1071 -4.11 -25.75 -18.79
N LYS A 1072 -2.93 -25.28 -19.24
CA LYS A 1072 -2.46 -25.52 -20.62
C LYS A 1072 -2.28 -27.01 -20.92
N LEU A 1073 -1.76 -27.79 -19.96
CA LEU A 1073 -1.65 -29.25 -20.09
C LEU A 1073 -3.02 -29.91 -20.20
N ILE A 1074 -4.00 -29.46 -19.42
CA ILE A 1074 -5.40 -29.94 -19.49
C ILE A 1074 -5.99 -29.63 -20.88
N GLU A 1075 -5.83 -28.41 -21.40
CA GLU A 1075 -6.31 -28.04 -22.74
C GLU A 1075 -5.67 -28.91 -23.85
N VAL A 1076 -4.38 -29.23 -23.73
CA VAL A 1076 -3.69 -30.13 -24.67
C VAL A 1076 -4.26 -31.54 -24.59
N ILE A 1077 -4.51 -32.07 -23.39
CA ILE A 1077 -5.11 -33.39 -23.19
C ILE A 1077 -6.54 -33.45 -23.74
N GLU A 1078 -7.35 -32.42 -23.50
CA GLU A 1078 -8.71 -32.33 -24.03
C GLU A 1078 -8.73 -32.27 -25.56
N LYS A 1079 -7.81 -31.52 -26.17
CA LYS A 1079 -7.64 -31.49 -27.62
C LYS A 1079 -7.24 -32.87 -28.17
N GLN A 1080 -6.26 -33.53 -27.56
CA GLN A 1080 -5.85 -34.88 -27.97
C GLN A 1080 -7.00 -35.89 -27.83
N LYS A 1081 -7.85 -35.75 -26.81
CA LYS A 1081 -9.04 -36.58 -26.63
C LYS A 1081 -10.06 -36.34 -27.74
N LEU A 1082 -10.29 -35.09 -28.17
CA LEU A 1082 -11.16 -34.78 -29.30
C LEU A 1082 -10.62 -35.36 -30.62
N ASP A 1083 -9.33 -35.21 -30.87
CA ASP A 1083 -8.68 -35.79 -32.06
C ASP A 1083 -8.83 -37.34 -32.07
N LEU A 1084 -8.69 -38.00 -30.92
CA LEU A 1084 -8.92 -39.45 -30.79
C LEU A 1084 -10.37 -39.86 -31.08
N ILE A 1085 -11.35 -39.06 -30.67
CA ILE A 1085 -12.78 -39.29 -30.98
C ILE A 1085 -13.02 -39.19 -32.49
N ASP A 1086 -12.39 -38.22 -33.16
CA ASP A 1086 -12.48 -38.07 -34.62
C ASP A 1086 -11.81 -39.24 -35.35
N TYR A 1087 -10.64 -39.71 -34.87
CA TYR A 1087 -10.01 -40.92 -35.41
C TYR A 1087 -10.88 -42.16 -35.24
N GLU A 1088 -11.53 -42.34 -34.08
CA GLU A 1088 -12.47 -43.44 -33.89
C GLU A 1088 -13.65 -43.38 -34.87
N LYS A 1089 -14.16 -42.17 -35.13
CA LYS A 1089 -15.24 -41.98 -36.11
C LYS A 1089 -14.79 -42.38 -37.51
N ILE A 1090 -13.60 -41.94 -37.94
CA ILE A 1090 -13.00 -42.32 -39.23
C ILE A 1090 -12.81 -43.84 -39.30
N ILE A 1091 -12.33 -44.47 -38.22
CA ILE A 1091 -12.17 -45.94 -38.17
C ILE A 1091 -13.53 -46.65 -38.32
N ARG A 1092 -14.60 -46.15 -37.69
CA ARG A 1092 -15.95 -46.72 -37.85
C ARG A 1092 -16.47 -46.58 -39.29
N GLU A 1093 -16.29 -45.41 -39.90
CA GLU A 1093 -16.67 -45.17 -41.29
C GLU A 1093 -15.90 -46.08 -42.26
N LEU A 1094 -14.59 -46.26 -42.05
CA LEU A 1094 -13.76 -47.17 -42.83
C LEU A 1094 -14.19 -48.63 -42.66
N ARG A 1095 -14.50 -49.07 -41.42
CA ARG A 1095 -15.01 -50.42 -41.16
C ARG A 1095 -16.33 -50.67 -41.88
N GLN A 1096 -17.24 -49.69 -41.86
CA GLN A 1096 -18.51 -49.79 -42.57
C GLN A 1096 -18.28 -49.89 -44.09
N ARG A 1097 -17.36 -49.10 -44.65
CA ARG A 1097 -17.00 -49.15 -46.07
C ARG A 1097 -16.40 -50.50 -46.47
N ILE A 1098 -15.57 -51.09 -45.60
CA ILE A 1098 -15.00 -52.42 -45.81
C ILE A 1098 -16.12 -53.46 -45.85
N GLN A 1099 -17.08 -53.43 -44.92
CA GLN A 1099 -18.23 -54.33 -44.93
C GLN A 1099 -19.09 -54.19 -46.19
N GLU A 1100 -19.33 -52.96 -46.66
CA GLU A 1100 -20.03 -52.71 -47.93
C GLU A 1100 -19.28 -53.31 -49.12
N LEU A 1101 -17.95 -53.15 -49.17
CA LEU A 1101 -17.11 -53.74 -50.22
C LEU A 1101 -17.09 -55.27 -50.17
N GLU A 1102 -17.04 -55.87 -48.97
CA GLU A 1102 -17.13 -57.32 -48.79
C GLU A 1102 -18.46 -57.87 -49.32
N LEU A 1103 -19.58 -57.19 -49.07
CA LEU A 1103 -20.89 -57.56 -49.62
C LEU A 1103 -20.91 -57.49 -51.16
N ILE A 1104 -20.32 -56.46 -51.74
CA ILE A 1104 -20.19 -56.32 -53.21
C ILE A 1104 -19.34 -57.45 -53.80
N ILE A 1105 -18.24 -57.83 -53.13
CA ILE A 1105 -17.38 -58.94 -53.57
C ILE A 1105 -18.17 -60.24 -53.55
N ILE A 1106 -18.89 -60.54 -52.45
CA ILE A 1106 -19.74 -61.73 -52.34
C ILE A 1106 -20.79 -61.78 -53.46
N GLU A 1107 -21.39 -60.64 -53.81
CA GLU A 1107 -22.37 -60.56 -54.90
C GLU A 1107 -21.73 -60.79 -56.28
N LYS A 1108 -20.53 -60.26 -56.50
CA LYS A 1108 -19.75 -60.50 -57.73
C LYS A 1108 -19.36 -61.97 -57.85
N ASP A 1109 -18.89 -62.60 -56.78
CA ASP A 1109 -18.51 -64.02 -56.77
C ASP A 1109 -19.73 -64.91 -57.08
N LYS A 1110 -20.92 -64.58 -56.56
CA LYS A 1110 -22.17 -65.25 -56.97
C LYS A 1110 -22.44 -65.15 -58.47
N LYS A 1111 -22.27 -63.95 -59.06
CA LYS A 1111 -22.45 -63.74 -60.51
C LYS A 1111 -21.42 -64.51 -61.33
N ILE A 1112 -20.18 -64.59 -60.87
CA ILE A 1112 -19.12 -65.39 -61.52
C ILE A 1112 -19.50 -66.87 -61.51
N VAL A 1113 -19.97 -67.41 -60.38
CA VAL A 1113 -20.42 -68.81 -60.29
C VAL A 1113 -21.62 -69.10 -61.21
N GLU A 1114 -22.55 -68.16 -61.37
CA GLU A 1114 -23.66 -68.29 -62.33
C GLU A 1114 -23.18 -68.25 -63.79
N GLN A 1115 -22.21 -67.39 -64.10
CA GLN A 1115 -21.58 -67.34 -65.41
C GLN A 1115 -20.82 -68.64 -65.71
N GLU A 1116 -20.08 -69.19 -64.77
CA GLU A 1116 -19.39 -70.47 -64.92
C GLU A 1116 -20.37 -71.63 -65.16
N LYS A 1117 -21.52 -71.66 -64.46
CA LYS A 1117 -22.59 -72.64 -64.73
C LYS A 1117 -23.14 -72.49 -66.15
N SER A 1118 -23.30 -71.26 -66.63
CA SER A 1118 -23.78 -70.98 -67.99
C SER A 1118 -22.77 -71.40 -69.05
N ILE A 1119 -21.48 -71.15 -68.81
CA ILE A 1119 -20.38 -71.61 -69.67
C ILE A 1119 -20.34 -73.13 -69.73
N LYS A 1120 -20.45 -73.83 -68.60
CA LYS A 1120 -20.51 -75.31 -68.57
C LYS A 1120 -21.72 -75.86 -69.34
N LYS A 1121 -22.88 -75.22 -69.26
CA LYS A 1121 -24.05 -75.59 -70.07
C LYS A 1121 -23.79 -75.40 -71.57
N LEU A 1122 -23.18 -74.29 -71.96
CA LEU A 1122 -22.80 -74.03 -73.36
C LEU A 1122 -21.77 -75.05 -73.86
N GLN A 1123 -20.76 -75.38 -73.06
CA GLN A 1123 -19.79 -76.42 -73.39
C GLN A 1123 -20.46 -77.78 -73.58
N THR A 1124 -21.41 -78.13 -72.72
CA THR A 1124 -22.18 -79.39 -72.83
C THR A 1124 -23.01 -79.41 -74.11
N LEU A 1125 -23.70 -78.30 -74.44
CA LEU A 1125 -24.45 -78.15 -75.69
C LEU A 1125 -23.55 -78.23 -76.93
N LEU A 1126 -22.34 -77.67 -76.84
CA LEU A 1126 -21.39 -77.67 -77.95
C LEU A 1126 -20.81 -79.07 -78.19
N VAL A 1127 -20.58 -79.84 -77.12
CA VAL A 1127 -20.26 -81.28 -77.22
C VAL A 1127 -21.43 -82.04 -77.84
N GLN A 1128 -22.66 -81.83 -77.38
CA GLN A 1128 -23.86 -82.46 -77.96
C GLN A 1128 -24.03 -82.12 -79.45
N PHE A 1129 -23.80 -80.87 -79.84
CA PHE A 1129 -23.83 -80.43 -81.24
C PHE A 1129 -22.75 -81.11 -82.07
N LYS A 1130 -21.55 -81.27 -81.50
CA LYS A 1130 -20.45 -81.96 -82.16
C LYS A 1130 -20.76 -83.45 -82.35
N THR A 1131 -21.31 -84.10 -81.32
CA THR A 1131 -21.77 -85.49 -81.40
C THR A 1131 -22.90 -85.66 -82.42
N LEU A 1132 -23.89 -84.77 -82.44
CA LEU A 1132 -24.95 -84.74 -83.46
C LEU A 1132 -24.39 -84.51 -84.86
N SER A 1133 -23.39 -83.63 -85.01
CA SER A 1133 -22.72 -83.39 -86.29
C SER A 1133 -21.92 -84.61 -86.75
N GLU A 1134 -21.26 -85.33 -85.84
CA GLU A 1134 -20.54 -86.57 -86.12
C GLU A 1134 -21.51 -87.71 -86.47
N GLU A 1135 -22.64 -87.83 -85.76
CA GLU A 1135 -23.71 -88.77 -86.07
C GLU A 1135 -24.34 -88.48 -87.44
N MET A 1136 -24.67 -87.22 -87.75
CA MET A 1136 -25.18 -86.83 -89.07
C MET A 1136 -24.15 -87.07 -90.18
N ALA A 1137 -22.86 -86.90 -89.90
CA ALA A 1137 -21.79 -87.22 -90.85
C ALA A 1137 -21.62 -88.73 -91.08
N SER A 1138 -22.07 -89.59 -90.14
CA SER A 1138 -22.07 -91.05 -90.30
C SER A 1138 -23.30 -91.61 -91.03
N ILE A 1139 -24.34 -90.79 -91.20
CA ILE A 1139 -25.61 -91.14 -91.86
C ILE A 1139 -25.58 -90.84 -93.38
N ASN A 1140 -24.58 -90.07 -93.84
CA ASN A 1140 -24.25 -89.89 -95.27
C ASN A 1140 -23.02 -90.72 -95.65
#